data_AF-A0A1C7MLI9-F1
#
_entry.id   AF-A0A1C7MLI9-F1
#
_cell.length_a   1.000
_cell.length_b   1.000
_cell.length_c   1.000
_cell.angle_alpha   90.00
_cell.angle_beta   90.00
_cell.angle_gamma   90.00
#
_symmetry.space_group_name_H-M   'P 1'
#
loop_
_entity.id
_entity.type
_entity.pdbx_description
1 polymer ?
#
loop_
_entity_poly.entity_id
_entity_poly.type
_entity_poly.pdbx_seq_one_letter_code
_entity_poly.pdbx_strand_id
1 'polypeptide(L)'
;MSTVVDTRSQSPKEEETPIDLNVPDNYVAWAIKNQKELPPVTWNNWWRELNYLSTAAFSVFYYFFTGLGITAGYHRLWAHRSYNASKPLAYMLAIAGSGAVEGSIKWWSRGHRAHHRYTDTDLDPYNAHRGFFFSHVGWMLIKPRRKPGVADVSDLSKNEVVRWQHRWYRTLILVCGFILPTLVCYFGWGDLWGGYVYAGAARLCFVHHSTFCVNSLAHWLGETPFDDKHTPKDHMITAFVTVGEGYHNFHHQFPMDYRNAIKWYQYDPTKWFIWVCYQLGLASQLKTFPDNEVKKGVLTMQLKRLRETQEGLSWAPDSNDLPVVSWDSFQEQALKRPLVIVAGFIHDVSTFMDEHPGGRHLIAKMIGKDATTAFFGGVYDHSNAAHNLLSMMRVGVLHGGMQHGLDDKRVPPAQRLRVARYNELASPKISSLLVVLAGDDGLSPLLKGQVCSSHHSDILFLSSFSPRCRLPKCGSSLVLPPGFGRSMTELVLKKGDIAVATLRRPEALADLVARYPTSRLLVLKLDVTNKADVTAAFAQVEKTFGRLDVVFNNAGYGMLAEAEGAPEDVARVMFDVNFWGAVRVSNEAVRFFREVNKPGIGGCLLQFALEGYTESLALELDPEWNIKVTLIEPGGFRTKGISHSLVNTPVHPAYTKPTLSTAIIRQFLANAELPGDADKAVEVFYRLAALPDPPLHFPIGKDSIEASKKKTASFLADVEKYESWSEGLNVDQAR
;
A
#
# COMPACT_ATOMS: atom_id res chain seq x y z
N MET A 1 21.66 -18.85 -104.62
CA MET A 1 20.25 -19.20 -104.94
C MET A 1 19.88 -20.45 -104.15
N SER A 2 18.81 -20.34 -103.36
CA SER A 2 17.93 -21.37 -102.75
C SER A 2 18.40 -22.77 -102.33
N THR A 3 18.32 -23.00 -101.01
CA THR A 3 17.62 -24.07 -100.24
C THR A 3 17.61 -25.53 -100.71
N VAL A 4 17.97 -26.49 -99.83
CA VAL A 4 17.09 -27.40 -99.02
C VAL A 4 17.94 -28.43 -98.20
N VAL A 5 17.54 -28.63 -96.92
CA VAL A 5 17.59 -29.76 -95.92
C VAL A 5 18.31 -31.08 -96.34
N ASP A 6 19.15 -31.79 -95.55
CA ASP A 6 18.92 -32.62 -94.32
C ASP A 6 20.31 -33.23 -93.92
N THR A 7 20.80 -33.32 -92.68
CA THR A 7 20.54 -34.39 -91.68
C THR A 7 21.52 -34.22 -90.50
N ARG A 8 21.09 -34.64 -89.31
CA ARG A 8 21.81 -34.63 -88.03
C ARG A 8 23.08 -35.52 -88.03
N SER A 9 24.15 -35.06 -87.38
CA SER A 9 25.04 -35.94 -86.62
C SER A 9 25.30 -35.33 -85.23
N GLN A 10 24.97 -36.10 -84.20
CA GLN A 10 25.21 -35.81 -82.79
C GLN A 10 26.63 -36.26 -82.44
N SER A 11 27.46 -35.36 -81.91
CA SER A 11 28.67 -35.74 -81.18
C SER A 11 28.29 -36.19 -79.75
N PRO A 12 28.93 -37.22 -79.18
CA PRO A 12 28.53 -37.76 -77.87
C PRO A 12 28.78 -36.72 -76.76
N LYS A 13 27.81 -36.57 -75.86
CA LYS A 13 27.99 -35.88 -74.58
C LYS A 13 28.95 -36.70 -73.72
N GLU A 14 30.00 -36.09 -73.19
CA GLU A 14 30.74 -36.66 -72.07
C GLU A 14 29.77 -36.83 -70.89
N GLU A 15 29.60 -38.07 -70.42
CA GLU A 15 28.88 -38.39 -69.20
C GLU A 15 29.69 -37.87 -68.02
N GLU A 16 29.18 -36.83 -67.34
CA GLU A 16 29.64 -36.49 -65.99
C GLU A 16 29.34 -37.68 -65.07
N THR A 17 30.38 -38.38 -64.63
CA THR A 17 30.27 -39.37 -63.56
C THR A 17 29.85 -38.67 -62.27
N PRO A 18 28.74 -39.08 -61.62
CA PRO A 18 28.37 -38.57 -60.30
C PRO A 18 29.50 -38.83 -59.30
N ILE A 19 29.82 -37.84 -58.47
CA ILE A 19 30.88 -37.89 -57.43
C ILE A 19 30.69 -39.05 -56.43
N ASP A 20 29.51 -39.67 -56.42
CA ASP A 20 29.07 -40.62 -55.40
C ASP A 20 29.31 -42.10 -55.77
N LEU A 21 29.94 -42.39 -56.92
CA LEU A 21 30.13 -43.76 -57.45
C LEU A 21 30.97 -44.71 -56.57
N ASN A 22 31.66 -44.21 -55.55
CA ASN A 22 32.51 -45.00 -54.63
C ASN A 22 32.18 -44.85 -53.14
N VAL A 23 31.03 -44.27 -52.79
CA VAL A 23 30.57 -44.21 -51.39
C VAL A 23 29.64 -45.41 -51.15
N PRO A 24 29.97 -46.39 -50.27
CA PRO A 24 29.02 -47.43 -49.91
C PRO A 24 27.78 -46.79 -49.26
N ASP A 25 26.59 -47.37 -49.46
CA ASP A 25 25.27 -46.86 -49.04
C ASP A 25 25.11 -46.45 -47.56
N ASN A 26 26.13 -46.67 -46.72
CA ASN A 26 26.20 -46.23 -45.34
C ASN A 26 27.45 -45.37 -45.07
N TYR A 27 27.28 -44.06 -45.23
CA TYR A 27 28.27 -43.03 -44.85
C TYR A 27 28.77 -43.20 -43.39
N VAL A 28 27.91 -43.66 -42.48
CA VAL A 28 28.27 -43.89 -41.07
C VAL A 28 29.25 -45.06 -40.92
N ALA A 29 29.07 -46.15 -41.67
CA ALA A 29 29.98 -47.29 -41.62
C ALA A 29 31.36 -46.96 -42.23
N TRP A 30 31.39 -46.18 -43.31
CA TRP A 30 32.64 -45.70 -43.90
C TRP A 30 33.38 -44.71 -42.98
N ALA A 31 32.64 -43.81 -42.32
CA ALA A 31 33.19 -42.86 -41.35
C ALA A 31 33.78 -43.57 -40.12
N ILE A 32 33.09 -44.57 -39.56
CA ILE A 32 33.58 -45.36 -38.42
C ILE A 32 34.83 -46.17 -38.80
N LYS A 33 34.87 -46.74 -40.03
CA LYS A 33 35.99 -47.57 -40.50
C LYS A 33 37.26 -46.76 -40.84
N ASN A 34 37.10 -45.50 -41.22
CA ASN A 34 38.22 -44.61 -41.59
C ASN A 34 38.55 -43.55 -40.53
N GLN A 35 37.81 -43.51 -39.42
CA GLN A 35 38.20 -42.74 -38.24
C GLN A 35 39.41 -43.41 -37.60
N LYS A 36 40.51 -42.67 -37.47
CA LYS A 36 41.69 -43.13 -36.74
C LYS A 36 41.28 -43.39 -35.28
N GLU A 37 41.30 -44.65 -34.85
CA GLU A 37 41.04 -45.00 -33.45
C GLU A 37 41.99 -44.19 -32.55
N LEU A 38 41.42 -43.45 -31.61
CA LEU A 38 42.21 -42.70 -30.65
C LEU A 38 42.87 -43.68 -29.68
N PRO A 39 44.17 -43.51 -29.36
CA PRO A 39 44.82 -44.37 -28.40
C PRO A 39 44.13 -44.23 -27.03
N PRO A 40 43.97 -45.32 -26.25
CA PRO A 40 43.39 -45.25 -24.92
C PRO A 40 44.16 -44.25 -24.05
N VAL A 41 43.44 -43.50 -23.20
CA VAL A 41 44.06 -42.55 -22.27
C VAL A 41 44.84 -43.36 -21.23
N THR A 42 46.15 -43.13 -21.19
CA THR A 42 47.14 -43.75 -20.30
C THR A 42 47.90 -42.66 -19.54
N TRP A 43 48.60 -43.04 -18.46
CA TRP A 43 49.48 -42.11 -17.72
C TRP A 43 50.61 -41.49 -18.58
N ASN A 44 50.91 -42.05 -19.75
CA ASN A 44 51.96 -41.52 -20.63
C ASN A 44 51.45 -40.57 -21.72
N ASN A 45 50.15 -40.61 -22.07
CA ASN A 45 49.57 -39.78 -23.14
C ASN A 45 48.42 -38.86 -22.69
N TRP A 46 47.95 -38.96 -21.43
CA TRP A 46 46.85 -38.15 -20.89
C TRP A 46 47.04 -36.64 -21.13
N TRP A 47 48.27 -36.12 -21.05
CA TRP A 47 48.57 -34.70 -21.25
C TRP A 47 48.54 -34.26 -22.72
N ARG A 48 48.77 -35.17 -23.68
CA ARG A 48 48.75 -34.87 -25.13
C ARG A 48 47.37 -35.09 -25.74
N GLU A 49 46.63 -36.06 -25.22
CA GLU A 49 45.23 -36.31 -25.58
C GLU A 49 44.24 -35.43 -24.78
N LEU A 50 44.78 -34.55 -23.93
CA LEU A 50 44.05 -33.56 -23.13
C LEU A 50 43.44 -32.44 -23.98
N ASN A 51 43.74 -32.33 -25.28
CA ASN A 51 43.33 -31.21 -26.13
C ASN A 51 41.82 -30.96 -26.11
N TYR A 52 40.99 -32.01 -26.16
CA TYR A 52 39.52 -31.86 -26.06
C TYR A 52 39.07 -31.48 -24.65
N LEU A 53 39.72 -32.00 -23.61
CA LEU A 53 39.40 -31.66 -22.22
C LEU A 53 39.85 -30.22 -21.91
N SER A 54 40.97 -29.76 -22.46
CA SER A 54 41.48 -28.39 -22.40
C SER A 54 40.59 -27.42 -23.16
N THR A 55 40.20 -27.74 -24.40
CA THR A 55 39.23 -26.95 -25.18
C THR A 55 37.88 -26.90 -24.46
N ALA A 56 37.39 -28.01 -23.91
CA ALA A 56 36.14 -28.05 -23.17
C ALA A 56 36.23 -27.22 -21.87
N ALA A 57 37.29 -27.40 -21.09
CA ALA A 57 37.53 -26.62 -19.86
C ALA A 57 37.65 -25.13 -20.16
N PHE A 58 38.37 -24.76 -21.22
CA PHE A 58 38.46 -23.38 -21.68
C PHE A 58 37.12 -22.86 -22.18
N SER A 59 36.33 -23.65 -22.90
CA SER A 59 34.98 -23.26 -23.35
C SER A 59 34.07 -22.97 -22.16
N VAL A 60 34.10 -23.80 -21.12
CA VAL A 60 33.34 -23.60 -19.88
C VAL A 60 33.84 -22.37 -19.13
N PHE A 61 35.15 -22.21 -18.98
CA PHE A 61 35.73 -21.01 -18.39
C PHE A 61 35.30 -19.75 -19.14
N TYR A 62 35.39 -19.76 -20.46
CA TYR A 62 35.07 -18.61 -21.31
C TYR A 62 33.57 -18.32 -21.34
N TYR A 63 32.72 -19.35 -21.20
CA TYR A 63 31.29 -19.22 -20.93
C TYR A 63 31.05 -18.40 -19.65
N PHE A 64 31.65 -18.78 -18.52
CA PHE A 64 31.48 -18.03 -17.27
C PHE A 64 32.13 -16.65 -17.31
N PHE A 65 33.28 -16.50 -17.96
CA PHE A 65 33.97 -15.22 -18.11
C PHE A 65 33.12 -14.21 -18.91
N THR A 66 32.59 -14.63 -20.06
CA THR A 66 31.69 -13.78 -20.87
C THR A 66 30.35 -13.55 -20.17
N GLY A 67 29.83 -14.55 -19.46
CA GLY A 67 28.67 -14.42 -18.57
C GLY A 67 28.86 -13.35 -17.49
N LEU A 68 30.01 -13.31 -16.81
CA LEU A 68 30.35 -12.24 -15.85
C LEU A 68 30.40 -10.86 -16.51
N GLY A 69 30.81 -10.78 -17.78
CA GLY A 69 30.74 -9.55 -18.56
C GLY A 69 29.30 -9.01 -18.70
N ILE A 70 28.33 -9.91 -18.85
CA ILE A 70 26.91 -9.57 -18.88
C ILE A 70 26.39 -9.27 -17.47
N THR A 71 26.54 -10.19 -16.51
CA THR A 71 25.93 -10.08 -15.18
C THR A 71 26.61 -9.00 -14.31
N ALA A 72 27.93 -9.04 -14.11
CA ALA A 72 28.63 -8.04 -13.31
C ALA A 72 28.73 -6.70 -14.07
N GLY A 73 28.98 -6.76 -15.37
CA GLY A 73 29.12 -5.58 -16.22
C GLY A 73 27.80 -4.99 -16.69
N TYR A 74 27.24 -5.53 -17.78
CA TYR A 74 26.14 -4.91 -18.52
C TYR A 74 24.91 -4.67 -17.64
N HIS A 75 24.61 -5.64 -16.79
CA HIS A 75 23.48 -5.68 -15.89
C HIS A 75 23.73 -4.85 -14.61
N ARG A 76 24.56 -5.34 -13.70
CA ARG A 76 24.71 -4.74 -12.36
C ARG A 76 25.45 -3.39 -12.39
N LEU A 77 26.59 -3.31 -13.10
CA LEU A 77 27.39 -2.07 -13.18
C LEU A 77 26.73 -0.98 -14.03
N TRP A 78 26.36 -1.28 -15.27
CA TRP A 78 25.90 -0.25 -16.22
C TRP A 78 24.37 -0.08 -16.26
N ALA A 79 23.57 -1.15 -16.30
CA ALA A 79 22.12 -0.99 -16.33
C ALA A 79 21.58 -0.48 -14.98
N HIS A 80 22.02 -1.09 -13.88
CA HIS A 80 21.53 -0.79 -12.53
C HIS A 80 22.42 0.10 -11.67
N ARG A 81 23.69 0.32 -12.03
CA ARG A 81 24.59 1.17 -11.24
C ARG A 81 24.65 0.74 -9.77
N SER A 82 24.70 -0.56 -9.53
CA SER A 82 24.69 -1.14 -8.18
C SER A 82 26.06 -1.08 -7.48
N TYR A 83 27.13 -0.77 -8.21
CA TYR A 83 28.45 -0.50 -7.66
C TYR A 83 29.27 0.39 -8.61
N ASN A 84 30.42 0.88 -8.15
CA ASN A 84 31.41 1.57 -8.96
C ASN A 84 32.60 0.66 -9.24
N ALA A 85 33.07 0.62 -10.48
CA ALA A 85 34.26 -0.14 -10.89
C ALA A 85 35.45 0.80 -11.16
N SER A 86 36.65 0.37 -10.80
CA SER A 86 37.90 0.95 -11.29
C SER A 86 38.00 0.84 -12.82
N LYS A 87 38.78 1.71 -13.46
CA LYS A 87 38.94 1.68 -14.93
C LYS A 87 39.39 0.31 -15.45
N PRO A 88 40.41 -0.36 -14.86
CA PRO A 88 40.82 -1.69 -15.31
C PRO A 88 39.68 -2.72 -15.26
N LEU A 89 38.93 -2.74 -14.15
CA LEU A 89 37.78 -3.63 -13.99
C LEU A 89 36.69 -3.33 -15.03
N ALA A 90 36.38 -2.05 -15.25
CA ALA A 90 35.38 -1.62 -16.23
C ALA A 90 35.76 -2.02 -17.67
N TYR A 91 37.02 -1.84 -18.08
CA TYR A 91 37.49 -2.28 -19.40
C TYR A 91 37.46 -3.81 -19.54
N MET A 92 37.90 -4.54 -18.51
CA MET A 92 37.86 -6.01 -18.53
C MET A 92 36.41 -6.52 -18.67
N LEU A 93 35.46 -5.99 -17.91
CA LEU A 93 34.04 -6.35 -18.02
C LEU A 93 33.44 -5.96 -19.38
N ALA A 94 33.86 -4.83 -19.95
CA ALA A 94 33.41 -4.39 -21.28
C ALA A 94 33.91 -5.33 -22.40
N ILE A 95 35.16 -5.82 -22.29
CA ILE A 95 35.74 -6.80 -23.22
C ILE A 95 35.08 -8.16 -23.04
N ALA A 96 34.93 -8.63 -21.80
CA ALA A 96 34.25 -9.89 -21.47
C ALA A 96 32.82 -9.92 -22.02
N GLY A 97 32.03 -8.86 -21.76
CA GLY A 97 30.65 -8.76 -22.24
C GLY A 97 30.55 -8.64 -23.77
N SER A 98 31.58 -8.10 -24.44
CA SER A 98 31.63 -8.11 -25.91
C SER A 98 31.79 -9.52 -26.48
N GLY A 99 32.41 -10.45 -25.73
CA GLY A 99 32.52 -11.87 -26.11
C GLY A 99 31.19 -12.65 -26.02
N ALA A 100 30.19 -12.11 -25.33
CA ALA A 100 28.83 -12.67 -25.30
C ALA A 100 28.00 -12.30 -26.55
N VAL A 101 28.35 -11.23 -27.28
CA VAL A 101 27.72 -10.83 -28.55
C VAL A 101 26.22 -10.52 -28.40
N GLU A 102 25.83 -9.83 -27.32
CA GLU A 102 24.42 -9.49 -27.01
C GLU A 102 24.06 -8.01 -27.23
N GLY A 103 24.88 -7.29 -27.98
CA GLY A 103 24.76 -5.86 -28.21
C GLY A 103 25.79 -5.05 -27.42
N SER A 104 25.99 -3.80 -27.82
CA SER A 104 26.88 -2.89 -27.05
C SER A 104 26.29 -2.62 -25.67
N ILE A 105 27.12 -2.25 -24.69
CA ILE A 105 26.68 -1.90 -23.33
C ILE A 105 25.51 -0.91 -23.37
N LYS A 106 25.65 0.15 -24.18
CA LYS A 106 24.61 1.19 -24.32
C LYS A 106 23.28 0.64 -24.84
N TRP A 107 23.32 -0.30 -25.79
CA TRP A 107 22.12 -0.88 -26.38
C TRP A 107 21.45 -1.85 -25.41
N TRP A 108 22.23 -2.75 -24.82
CA TRP A 108 21.77 -3.76 -23.88
C TRP A 108 21.16 -3.10 -22.64
N SER A 109 21.90 -2.19 -21.99
CA SER A 109 21.42 -1.50 -20.79
C SER A 109 20.20 -0.62 -21.08
N ARG A 110 20.03 -0.07 -22.29
CA ARG A 110 18.79 0.63 -22.67
C ARG A 110 17.60 -0.31 -22.70
N GLY A 111 17.76 -1.48 -23.33
CA GLY A 111 16.73 -2.51 -23.39
C GLY A 111 16.34 -2.99 -22.00
N HIS A 112 17.35 -3.28 -21.16
CA HIS A 112 17.15 -3.74 -19.79
C HIS A 112 16.46 -2.72 -18.88
N ARG A 113 16.88 -1.44 -18.96
CA ARG A 113 16.19 -0.36 -18.23
C ARG A 113 14.75 -0.16 -18.69
N ALA A 114 14.47 -0.34 -19.99
CA ALA A 114 13.10 -0.27 -20.51
C ALA A 114 12.27 -1.45 -19.99
N HIS A 115 12.82 -2.65 -19.94
CA HIS A 115 12.17 -3.80 -19.35
C HIS A 115 11.77 -3.55 -17.89
N HIS A 116 12.68 -3.19 -16.99
CA HIS A 116 12.32 -2.89 -15.59
C HIS A 116 11.27 -1.79 -15.43
N ARG A 117 11.29 -0.78 -16.30
CA ARG A 117 10.35 0.34 -16.22
C ARG A 117 8.96 -0.03 -16.70
N TYR A 118 8.88 -0.94 -17.66
CA TYR A 118 7.67 -1.27 -18.40
C TYR A 118 7.33 -2.75 -18.33
N THR A 119 7.85 -3.47 -17.32
CA THR A 119 7.72 -4.92 -17.13
C THR A 119 6.29 -5.34 -17.39
N ASP A 120 6.11 -6.43 -18.14
CA ASP A 120 4.79 -7.01 -18.43
C ASP A 120 3.85 -6.14 -19.29
N THR A 121 4.35 -5.04 -19.86
CA THR A 121 3.55 -4.20 -20.79
C THR A 121 4.00 -4.35 -22.24
N ASP A 122 3.22 -3.82 -23.17
CA ASP A 122 3.59 -3.73 -24.59
C ASP A 122 4.86 -2.92 -24.89
N LEU A 123 5.32 -2.12 -23.92
CA LEU A 123 6.53 -1.32 -24.02
C LEU A 123 7.77 -2.08 -23.52
N ASP A 124 7.59 -3.23 -22.87
CA ASP A 124 8.66 -4.16 -22.51
C ASP A 124 9.21 -4.83 -23.78
N PRO A 125 10.51 -4.67 -24.10
CA PRO A 125 11.12 -5.29 -25.26
C PRO A 125 11.03 -6.82 -25.31
N TYR A 126 10.90 -7.50 -24.15
CA TYR A 126 10.84 -8.96 -24.06
C TYR A 126 9.68 -9.45 -23.19
N ASN A 127 8.56 -8.73 -23.27
CA ASN A 127 7.31 -8.99 -22.53
C ASN A 127 6.96 -10.49 -22.42
N ALA A 128 6.94 -11.00 -21.18
CA ALA A 128 6.60 -12.38 -20.86
C ALA A 128 5.15 -12.78 -21.19
N HIS A 129 4.21 -11.82 -21.19
CA HIS A 129 2.80 -12.07 -21.54
C HIS A 129 2.59 -12.45 -23.00
N ARG A 130 3.56 -12.18 -23.89
CA ARG A 130 3.51 -12.65 -25.29
C ARG A 130 3.88 -14.12 -25.45
N GLY A 131 4.10 -14.83 -24.35
CA GLY A 131 4.40 -16.25 -24.31
C GLY A 131 5.88 -16.54 -24.15
N PHE A 132 6.17 -17.73 -23.60
CA PHE A 132 7.51 -18.20 -23.29
C PHE A 132 8.49 -18.04 -24.47
N PHE A 133 8.12 -18.52 -25.66
CA PHE A 133 8.98 -18.47 -26.85
C PHE A 133 9.29 -17.05 -27.32
N PHE A 134 8.32 -16.12 -27.18
CA PHE A 134 8.55 -14.72 -27.52
C PHE A 134 9.59 -14.10 -26.57
N SER A 135 9.39 -14.24 -25.25
CA SER A 135 10.31 -13.73 -24.24
C SER A 135 11.70 -14.37 -24.28
N HIS A 136 11.79 -15.63 -24.74
CA HIS A 136 13.07 -16.33 -24.87
C HIS A 136 13.86 -15.83 -26.08
N VAL A 137 13.33 -16.00 -27.31
CA VAL A 137 14.07 -15.68 -28.54
C VAL A 137 13.24 -14.92 -29.58
N GLY A 138 11.92 -15.03 -29.55
CA GLY A 138 11.04 -14.42 -30.55
C GLY A 138 11.17 -12.90 -30.64
N TRP A 139 11.49 -12.22 -29.53
CA TRP A 139 11.73 -10.77 -29.51
C TRP A 139 12.91 -10.33 -30.39
N MET A 140 13.88 -11.20 -30.66
CA MET A 140 14.98 -10.93 -31.61
C MET A 140 14.59 -11.19 -33.06
N LEU A 141 13.66 -12.11 -33.28
CA LEU A 141 13.26 -12.57 -34.63
C LEU A 141 12.12 -11.74 -35.22
N ILE A 142 11.30 -11.14 -34.36
CA ILE A 142 10.08 -10.43 -34.75
C ILE A 142 10.25 -8.94 -34.49
N LYS A 143 10.04 -8.12 -35.53
CA LYS A 143 10.00 -6.66 -35.37
C LYS A 143 8.73 -6.27 -34.60
N PRO A 144 8.84 -5.64 -33.41
CA PRO A 144 7.67 -5.34 -32.61
C PRO A 144 6.82 -4.25 -33.28
N ARG A 145 5.49 -4.38 -33.18
CA ARG A 145 4.52 -3.40 -33.72
C ARG A 145 4.66 -2.03 -33.05
N ARG A 146 4.91 -2.02 -31.74
CA ARG A 146 5.17 -0.83 -30.94
C ARG A 146 6.67 -0.72 -30.67
N LYS A 147 7.20 0.51 -30.66
CA LYS A 147 8.59 0.73 -30.25
C LYS A 147 8.72 0.45 -28.75
N PRO A 148 9.80 -0.22 -28.30
CA PRO A 148 10.07 -0.37 -26.87
C PRO A 148 10.10 0.97 -26.14
N GLY A 149 9.73 0.95 -24.87
CA GLY A 149 9.62 2.14 -24.03
C GLY A 149 10.92 2.94 -23.88
N VAL A 150 10.79 4.20 -23.46
CA VAL A 150 11.92 5.12 -23.31
C VAL A 150 12.65 4.86 -22.00
N ALA A 151 13.98 4.71 -22.07
CA ALA A 151 14.86 4.64 -20.92
C ALA A 151 15.95 5.71 -21.01
N ASP A 152 16.26 6.37 -19.89
CA ASP A 152 17.39 7.30 -19.84
C ASP A 152 18.71 6.53 -19.97
N VAL A 153 19.60 7.06 -20.81
CA VAL A 153 20.96 6.54 -21.10
C VAL A 153 21.99 7.67 -21.15
N SER A 154 21.66 8.82 -20.55
CA SER A 154 22.52 10.00 -20.51
C SER A 154 23.84 9.72 -19.79
N ASP A 155 23.81 8.94 -18.71
CA ASP A 155 24.96 8.46 -17.96
C ASP A 155 25.86 7.55 -18.80
N LEU A 156 25.27 6.57 -19.50
CA LEU A 156 25.98 5.66 -20.40
C LEU A 156 26.64 6.41 -21.57
N SER A 157 25.99 7.47 -22.05
CA SER A 157 26.51 8.31 -23.12
C SER A 157 27.67 9.20 -22.68
N LYS A 158 27.82 9.45 -21.38
CA LYS A 158 28.94 10.22 -20.80
C LYS A 158 30.11 9.32 -20.37
N ASN A 159 29.85 8.04 -20.08
CA ASN A 159 30.88 7.10 -19.64
C ASN A 159 31.90 6.78 -20.76
N GLU A 160 33.19 7.02 -20.49
CA GLU A 160 34.28 6.84 -21.46
C GLU A 160 34.44 5.39 -21.96
N VAL A 161 34.30 4.41 -21.07
CA VAL A 161 34.45 2.98 -21.39
C VAL A 161 33.29 2.52 -22.26
N VAL A 162 32.07 2.93 -21.91
CA VAL A 162 30.87 2.62 -22.70
C VAL A 162 30.96 3.25 -24.10
N ARG A 163 31.41 4.50 -24.21
CA ARG A 163 31.61 5.16 -25.51
C ARG A 163 32.67 4.46 -26.35
N TRP A 164 33.79 4.08 -25.75
CA TRP A 164 34.84 3.32 -26.42
C TRP A 164 34.31 1.97 -26.93
N GLN A 165 33.65 1.21 -26.06
CA GLN A 165 33.11 -0.10 -26.39
C GLN A 165 32.05 0.01 -27.49
N HIS A 166 31.13 0.97 -27.40
CA HIS A 166 30.09 1.19 -28.39
C HIS A 166 30.66 1.59 -29.77
N ARG A 167 31.71 2.42 -29.79
CA ARG A 167 32.42 2.82 -31.03
C ARG A 167 33.10 1.62 -31.71
N TRP A 168 33.76 0.77 -30.93
CA TRP A 168 34.55 -0.37 -31.42
C TRP A 168 33.79 -1.70 -31.41
N TYR A 169 32.49 -1.67 -31.10
CA TYR A 169 31.72 -2.87 -30.78
C TYR A 169 31.78 -3.95 -31.87
N ARG A 170 31.65 -3.55 -33.15
CA ARG A 170 31.72 -4.48 -34.29
C ARG A 170 33.05 -5.24 -34.37
N THR A 171 34.15 -4.59 -34.06
CA THR A 171 35.47 -5.23 -34.01
C THR A 171 35.59 -6.12 -32.78
N LEU A 172 35.13 -5.63 -31.62
CA LEU A 172 35.20 -6.36 -30.36
C LEU A 172 34.40 -7.66 -30.39
N ILE A 173 33.23 -7.71 -31.01
CA ILE A 173 32.45 -8.98 -31.09
C ILE A 173 33.14 -10.04 -31.94
N LEU A 174 33.79 -9.66 -33.05
CA LEU A 174 34.52 -10.61 -33.89
C LEU A 174 35.76 -11.13 -33.16
N VAL A 175 36.49 -10.22 -32.52
CA VAL A 175 37.70 -10.56 -31.78
C VAL A 175 37.38 -11.38 -30.54
N CYS A 176 36.56 -10.88 -29.63
CA CYS A 176 36.28 -11.52 -28.35
C CYS A 176 35.30 -12.70 -28.49
N GLY A 177 34.39 -12.68 -29.46
CA GLY A 177 33.42 -13.76 -29.65
C GLY A 177 33.99 -15.00 -30.33
N PHE A 178 34.90 -14.80 -31.31
CA PHE A 178 35.43 -15.88 -32.15
C PHE A 178 36.95 -15.94 -32.22
N ILE A 179 37.63 -14.85 -32.64
CA ILE A 179 39.07 -14.93 -32.96
C ILE A 179 39.90 -15.26 -31.71
N LEU A 180 39.65 -14.58 -30.59
CA LEU A 180 40.38 -14.78 -29.34
C LEU A 180 40.24 -16.22 -28.82
N PRO A 181 39.03 -16.77 -28.61
CA PRO A 181 38.92 -18.15 -28.13
C PRO A 181 39.52 -19.16 -29.12
N THR A 182 39.40 -18.93 -30.44
CA THR A 182 40.07 -19.76 -31.46
C THR A 182 41.59 -19.73 -31.35
N LEU A 183 42.18 -18.54 -31.23
CA LEU A 183 43.63 -18.38 -31.14
C LEU A 183 44.19 -18.91 -29.82
N VAL A 184 43.45 -18.79 -28.72
CA VAL A 184 43.85 -19.37 -27.42
C VAL A 184 43.97 -20.89 -27.52
N CYS A 185 42.98 -21.57 -28.12
CA CYS A 185 43.06 -23.02 -28.30
C CYS A 185 44.17 -23.42 -29.28
N TYR A 186 44.36 -22.64 -30.36
CA TYR A 186 45.42 -22.89 -31.35
C TYR A 186 46.82 -22.76 -30.74
N PHE A 187 47.13 -21.63 -30.10
CA PHE A 187 48.46 -21.40 -29.52
C PHE A 187 48.69 -22.14 -28.21
N GLY A 188 47.64 -22.42 -27.44
CA GLY A 188 47.74 -23.16 -26.18
C GLY A 188 47.98 -24.65 -26.38
N TRP A 189 47.17 -25.31 -27.22
CA TRP A 189 47.20 -26.77 -27.37
C TRP A 189 46.94 -27.26 -28.81
N GLY A 190 47.09 -26.38 -29.81
CA GLY A 190 47.06 -26.76 -31.23
C GLY A 190 45.68 -27.02 -31.81
N ASP A 191 44.60 -26.65 -31.12
CA ASP A 191 43.22 -27.00 -31.52
C ASP A 191 42.44 -25.79 -32.06
N LEU A 192 42.76 -25.39 -33.30
CA LEU A 192 42.12 -24.26 -33.96
C LEU A 192 40.61 -24.48 -34.16
N TRP A 193 40.23 -25.66 -34.68
CA TRP A 193 38.83 -25.96 -34.99
C TRP A 193 37.98 -26.16 -33.75
N GLY A 194 38.50 -26.82 -32.71
CA GLY A 194 37.79 -26.92 -31.44
C GLY A 194 37.62 -25.56 -30.77
N GLY A 195 38.61 -24.67 -30.86
CA GLY A 195 38.47 -23.29 -30.40
C GLY A 195 37.38 -22.51 -31.14
N TYR A 196 37.28 -22.64 -32.46
CA TYR A 196 36.23 -21.99 -33.25
C TYR A 196 34.84 -22.58 -32.98
N VAL A 197 34.71 -23.91 -33.01
CA VAL A 197 33.42 -24.61 -32.90
C VAL A 197 32.91 -24.62 -31.47
N TYR A 198 33.71 -25.04 -30.50
CA TYR A 198 33.25 -25.21 -29.11
C TYR A 198 33.36 -23.91 -28.31
N ALA A 199 34.55 -23.31 -28.24
CA ALA A 199 34.78 -22.10 -27.44
C ALA A 199 34.19 -20.82 -28.08
N GLY A 200 34.08 -20.81 -29.41
CA GLY A 200 33.38 -19.77 -30.19
C GLY A 200 31.89 -20.06 -30.32
N ALA A 201 31.50 -20.85 -31.32
CA ALA A 201 30.10 -20.98 -31.77
C ALA A 201 29.17 -21.67 -30.76
N ALA A 202 29.51 -22.87 -30.28
CA ALA A 202 28.66 -23.61 -29.35
C ALA A 202 28.49 -22.86 -28.03
N ARG A 203 29.59 -22.32 -27.48
CA ARG A 203 29.55 -21.51 -26.27
C ARG A 203 28.75 -20.21 -26.46
N LEU A 204 28.74 -19.57 -27.64
CA LEU A 204 27.81 -18.46 -27.93
C LEU A 204 26.35 -18.89 -27.79
N CYS A 205 26.00 -20.03 -28.39
CA CYS A 205 24.66 -20.58 -28.31
C CYS A 205 24.23 -20.77 -26.84
N PHE A 206 25.09 -21.39 -26.02
CA PHE A 206 24.81 -21.58 -24.60
C PHE A 206 24.71 -20.26 -23.83
N VAL A 207 25.59 -19.28 -24.06
CA VAL A 207 25.51 -17.96 -23.40
C VAL A 207 24.20 -17.25 -23.76
N HIS A 208 23.80 -17.25 -25.04
CA HIS A 208 22.56 -16.60 -25.47
C HIS A 208 21.34 -17.26 -24.82
N HIS A 209 21.23 -18.58 -24.87
CA HIS A 209 20.11 -19.28 -24.24
C HIS A 209 20.12 -19.13 -22.72
N SER A 210 21.30 -19.08 -22.08
CA SER A 210 21.44 -18.76 -20.66
C SER A 210 20.87 -17.37 -20.35
N THR A 211 21.29 -16.32 -21.06
CA THR A 211 20.76 -14.97 -20.83
C THR A 211 19.26 -14.88 -21.13
N PHE A 212 18.80 -15.51 -22.21
CA PHE A 212 17.39 -15.49 -22.61
C PHE A 212 16.47 -16.24 -21.63
N CYS A 213 17.00 -17.20 -20.87
CA CYS A 213 16.26 -17.82 -19.77
C CYS A 213 15.93 -16.83 -18.65
N VAL A 214 16.68 -15.73 -18.50
CA VAL A 214 16.31 -14.67 -17.54
C VAL A 214 15.00 -14.02 -17.96
N ASN A 215 14.84 -13.74 -19.26
CA ASN A 215 13.64 -13.11 -19.79
C ASN A 215 12.43 -14.08 -19.84
N SER A 216 12.68 -15.38 -20.01
CA SER A 216 11.61 -16.38 -20.11
C SER A 216 11.45 -17.21 -18.83
N LEU A 217 12.39 -18.11 -18.54
CA LEU A 217 12.30 -19.04 -17.42
C LEU A 217 12.12 -18.32 -16.08
N ALA A 218 12.80 -17.18 -15.87
CA ALA A 218 12.70 -16.41 -14.63
C ALA A 218 11.39 -15.61 -14.49
N HIS A 219 10.53 -15.57 -15.53
CA HIS A 219 9.18 -15.01 -15.45
C HIS A 219 8.08 -16.10 -15.38
N TRP A 220 8.45 -17.37 -15.56
CA TRP A 220 7.50 -18.48 -15.67
C TRP A 220 7.64 -19.49 -14.52
N LEU A 221 8.87 -19.83 -14.14
CA LEU A 221 9.18 -20.87 -13.16
C LEU A 221 9.73 -20.26 -11.86
N GLY A 222 9.08 -20.55 -10.73
CA GLY A 222 9.56 -20.16 -9.40
C GLY A 222 8.49 -19.55 -8.51
N GLU A 223 8.97 -18.90 -7.45
CA GLU A 223 8.13 -18.28 -6.41
C GLU A 223 8.19 -16.76 -6.46
N THR A 224 7.22 -16.10 -5.83
CA THR A 224 7.15 -14.65 -5.63
C THR A 224 7.30 -14.30 -4.15
N PRO A 225 8.51 -14.42 -3.56
CA PRO A 225 8.72 -14.19 -2.13
C PRO A 225 8.65 -12.72 -1.72
N PHE A 226 8.78 -11.75 -2.63
CA PHE A 226 8.85 -10.33 -2.30
C PHE A 226 7.64 -9.52 -2.80
N ASP A 227 7.16 -9.80 -4.01
CA ASP A 227 5.97 -9.19 -4.59
C ASP A 227 5.41 -10.11 -5.70
N ASP A 228 4.10 -10.07 -5.96
CA ASP A 228 3.45 -10.85 -7.02
C ASP A 228 2.65 -10.00 -8.02
N LYS A 229 2.88 -8.68 -8.00
CA LYS A 229 2.31 -7.74 -8.97
C LYS A 229 2.74 -7.99 -10.42
N HIS A 230 3.97 -8.46 -10.62
CA HIS A 230 4.57 -8.73 -11.93
C HIS A 230 5.01 -10.19 -12.03
N THR A 231 5.28 -10.65 -13.25
CA THR A 231 5.66 -12.03 -13.55
C THR A 231 7.05 -12.53 -13.07
N PRO A 232 8.06 -11.70 -12.72
CA PRO A 232 9.37 -12.18 -12.24
C PRO A 232 9.28 -13.13 -11.03
N LYS A 233 10.07 -14.20 -11.06
CA LYS A 233 10.09 -15.29 -10.09
C LYS A 233 11.49 -15.61 -9.60
N ASP A 234 11.58 -16.04 -8.35
CA ASP A 234 12.78 -16.59 -7.75
C ASP A 234 12.82 -18.10 -7.94
N HIS A 235 13.91 -18.61 -8.53
CA HIS A 235 14.08 -20.05 -8.70
C HIS A 235 15.55 -20.47 -8.79
N MET A 236 15.92 -21.49 -7.99
CA MET A 236 17.31 -21.94 -7.89
C MET A 236 17.84 -22.56 -9.18
N ILE A 237 17.04 -23.38 -9.88
CA ILE A 237 17.47 -23.98 -11.16
C ILE A 237 17.70 -22.88 -12.21
N THR A 238 16.82 -21.87 -12.22
CA THR A 238 16.98 -20.70 -13.09
C THR A 238 18.28 -19.98 -12.75
N ALA A 239 18.63 -19.84 -11.47
CA ALA A 239 19.89 -19.23 -11.06
C ALA A 239 21.12 -20.02 -11.53
N PHE A 240 21.08 -21.36 -11.50
CA PHE A 240 22.16 -22.18 -12.06
C PHE A 240 22.33 -22.00 -13.58
N VAL A 241 21.21 -22.01 -14.31
CA VAL A 241 21.23 -21.85 -15.78
C VAL A 241 21.68 -20.44 -16.18
N THR A 242 21.42 -19.42 -15.35
CA THR A 242 21.61 -18.00 -15.65
C THR A 242 22.77 -17.34 -14.89
N VAL A 243 23.72 -18.12 -14.36
CA VAL A 243 24.92 -17.58 -13.66
C VAL A 243 24.56 -16.65 -12.48
N GLY A 244 23.49 -16.98 -11.75
CA GLY A 244 23.04 -16.28 -10.55
C GLY A 244 21.88 -15.30 -10.77
N GLU A 245 21.35 -15.18 -11.99
CA GLU A 245 20.29 -14.21 -12.33
C GLU A 245 18.85 -14.69 -12.10
N GLY A 246 18.69 -15.91 -11.59
CA GLY A 246 17.37 -16.55 -11.41
C GLY A 246 16.60 -16.19 -10.14
N TYR A 247 17.16 -15.36 -9.25
CA TYR A 247 16.40 -14.75 -8.16
C TYR A 247 15.77 -13.43 -8.66
N HIS A 248 14.87 -13.59 -9.64
CA HIS A 248 14.41 -12.50 -10.48
C HIS A 248 13.27 -11.70 -9.85
N ASN A 249 12.52 -12.30 -8.92
CA ASN A 249 11.53 -11.58 -8.12
C ASN A 249 12.21 -10.57 -7.19
N PHE A 250 13.29 -10.99 -6.50
CA PHE A 250 14.12 -10.07 -5.72
C PHE A 250 14.69 -8.95 -6.59
N HIS A 251 15.27 -9.33 -7.73
CA HIS A 251 15.92 -8.40 -8.64
C HIS A 251 14.97 -7.31 -9.17
N HIS A 252 13.76 -7.68 -9.59
CA HIS A 252 12.77 -6.71 -10.08
C HIS A 252 12.25 -5.78 -8.98
N GLN A 253 12.14 -6.30 -7.76
CA GLN A 253 11.70 -5.50 -6.62
C GLN A 253 12.79 -4.55 -6.11
N PHE A 254 14.05 -4.97 -6.16
CA PHE A 254 15.20 -4.26 -5.60
C PHE A 254 16.33 -4.09 -6.62
N PRO A 255 16.08 -3.45 -7.78
CA PRO A 255 16.97 -3.49 -8.94
C PRO A 255 18.33 -2.84 -8.73
N MET A 256 18.47 -1.96 -7.72
CA MET A 256 19.74 -1.31 -7.38
C MET A 256 20.65 -2.14 -6.47
N ASP A 257 20.17 -3.26 -5.90
CA ASP A 257 21.02 -4.15 -5.09
C ASP A 257 22.06 -4.81 -6.00
N TYR A 258 23.31 -4.89 -5.54
CA TYR A 258 24.35 -5.58 -6.30
C TYR A 258 24.19 -7.11 -6.28
N ARG A 259 23.31 -7.64 -5.43
CA ARG A 259 23.01 -9.06 -5.28
C ARG A 259 21.66 -9.35 -5.92
N ASN A 260 21.55 -10.47 -6.62
CA ASN A 260 20.23 -11.06 -6.88
C ASN A 260 19.87 -12.05 -5.79
N ALA A 261 20.87 -12.77 -5.26
CA ALA A 261 20.67 -13.71 -4.18
C ALA A 261 21.16 -13.14 -2.85
N ILE A 262 20.24 -12.78 -1.96
CA ILE A 262 20.58 -12.14 -0.68
C ILE A 262 21.11 -13.11 0.38
N LYS A 263 20.73 -14.39 0.32
CA LYS A 263 21.19 -15.37 1.31
C LYS A 263 22.58 -15.88 0.94
N TRP A 264 23.38 -16.20 1.95
CA TRP A 264 24.78 -16.62 1.75
C TRP A 264 24.90 -17.93 0.95
N TYR A 265 23.95 -18.85 1.13
CA TYR A 265 23.94 -20.18 0.48
C TYR A 265 23.28 -20.19 -0.90
N GLN A 266 22.60 -19.10 -1.29
CA GLN A 266 21.97 -19.03 -2.60
C GLN A 266 23.02 -18.77 -3.69
N TYR A 267 22.90 -19.51 -4.79
CA TYR A 267 23.84 -19.48 -5.90
C TYR A 267 23.77 -18.15 -6.65
N ASP A 268 24.81 -17.33 -6.49
CA ASP A 268 25.03 -16.08 -7.22
C ASP A 268 26.54 -15.84 -7.33
N PRO A 269 27.21 -16.48 -8.32
CA PRO A 269 28.65 -16.33 -8.50
C PRO A 269 29.05 -14.89 -8.82
N THR A 270 28.15 -14.12 -9.46
CA THR A 270 28.35 -12.71 -9.79
C THR A 270 28.47 -11.84 -8.53
N LYS A 271 27.62 -12.08 -7.52
CA LYS A 271 27.72 -11.41 -6.21
C LYS A 271 29.07 -11.66 -5.56
N TRP A 272 29.54 -12.91 -5.54
CA TRP A 272 30.82 -13.25 -4.93
C TRP A 272 31.99 -12.62 -5.70
N PHE A 273 31.93 -12.64 -7.03
CA PHE A 273 32.91 -11.96 -7.88
C PHE A 273 33.00 -10.45 -7.57
N ILE A 274 31.87 -9.74 -7.55
CA ILE A 274 31.83 -8.31 -7.25
C ILE A 274 32.36 -8.04 -5.82
N TRP A 275 31.99 -8.88 -4.86
CA TRP A 275 32.48 -8.76 -3.48
C TRP A 275 34.00 -8.98 -3.39
N VAL A 276 34.57 -9.95 -4.10
CA VAL A 276 36.03 -10.13 -4.18
C VAL A 276 36.69 -8.90 -4.81
N CYS A 277 36.14 -8.36 -5.91
CA CYS A 277 36.65 -7.13 -6.50
C CYS A 277 36.59 -5.94 -5.52
N TYR A 278 35.58 -5.90 -4.65
CA TYR A 278 35.49 -4.90 -3.59
C TYR A 278 36.61 -5.07 -2.55
N GLN A 279 36.86 -6.30 -2.08
CA GLN A 279 37.97 -6.58 -1.17
C GLN A 279 39.34 -6.21 -1.76
N LEU A 280 39.50 -6.38 -3.08
CA LEU A 280 40.72 -6.01 -3.80
C LEU A 280 40.81 -4.51 -4.16
N GLY A 281 39.82 -3.69 -3.78
CA GLY A 281 39.77 -2.25 -4.10
C GLY A 281 39.47 -1.94 -5.58
N LEU A 282 39.09 -2.94 -6.37
CA LEU A 282 38.72 -2.78 -7.78
C LEU A 282 37.26 -2.36 -7.96
N ALA A 283 36.41 -2.61 -6.96
CA ALA A 283 35.03 -2.16 -6.89
C ALA A 283 34.80 -1.35 -5.59
N SER A 284 33.83 -0.44 -5.59
CA SER A 284 33.45 0.39 -4.43
C SER A 284 31.96 0.71 -4.45
N GLN A 285 31.44 1.21 -3.32
CA GLN A 285 30.03 1.62 -3.17
C GLN A 285 29.03 0.53 -3.58
N LEU A 286 29.23 -0.71 -3.12
CA LEU A 286 28.27 -1.79 -3.33
C LEU A 286 26.95 -1.42 -2.65
N LYS A 287 25.89 -1.29 -3.45
CA LYS A 287 24.56 -0.91 -2.98
C LYS A 287 23.81 -2.15 -2.51
N THR A 288 23.26 -2.08 -1.32
CA THR A 288 22.35 -3.09 -0.76
C THR A 288 21.08 -2.40 -0.29
N PHE A 289 19.92 -3.02 -0.52
CA PHE A 289 18.69 -2.50 0.07
C PHE A 289 18.66 -2.71 1.59
N PRO A 290 18.01 -1.81 2.36
CA PRO A 290 17.86 -1.99 3.80
C PRO A 290 17.11 -3.27 4.15
N ASP A 291 17.66 -4.08 5.04
CA ASP A 291 17.10 -5.39 5.42
C ASP A 291 15.65 -5.31 5.91
N ASN A 292 15.28 -4.21 6.57
CA ASN A 292 13.92 -3.99 7.04
C ASN A 292 12.90 -3.95 5.88
N GLU A 293 13.22 -3.26 4.78
CA GLU A 293 12.32 -3.14 3.63
C GLU A 293 12.20 -4.47 2.88
N VAL A 294 13.29 -5.22 2.81
CA VAL A 294 13.28 -6.60 2.27
C VAL A 294 12.40 -7.50 3.12
N LYS A 295 12.54 -7.45 4.46
CA LYS A 295 11.71 -8.23 5.40
C LYS A 295 10.23 -7.86 5.35
N LYS A 296 9.89 -6.58 5.17
CA LYS A 296 8.50 -6.13 4.98
C LYS A 296 7.87 -6.76 3.74
N GLY A 297 8.59 -6.82 2.61
CA GLY A 297 8.11 -7.49 1.39
C GLY A 297 7.81 -8.97 1.64
N VAL A 298 8.74 -9.70 2.26
CA VAL A 298 8.56 -11.12 2.60
C VAL A 298 7.37 -11.33 3.55
N LEU A 299 7.27 -10.53 4.61
CA LEU A 299 6.18 -10.63 5.57
C LEU A 299 4.83 -10.35 4.90
N THR A 300 4.77 -9.38 4.00
CA THR A 300 3.54 -9.05 3.25
C THR A 300 3.07 -10.23 2.43
N MET A 301 3.98 -10.89 1.69
CA MET A 301 3.65 -12.10 0.92
C MET A 301 3.25 -13.28 1.81
N GLN A 302 3.87 -13.45 2.98
CA GLN A 302 3.49 -14.46 3.96
C GLN A 302 2.08 -14.22 4.51
N LEU A 303 1.77 -12.98 4.90
CA LEU A 303 0.44 -12.59 5.38
C LEU A 303 -0.61 -12.78 4.29
N LYS A 304 -0.30 -12.48 3.02
CA LYS A 304 -1.19 -12.74 1.88
C LYS A 304 -1.52 -14.23 1.76
N ARG A 305 -0.52 -15.12 1.79
CA ARG A 305 -0.71 -16.58 1.76
C ARG A 305 -1.49 -17.12 2.97
N LEU A 306 -1.21 -16.58 4.16
CA LEU A 306 -1.96 -16.92 5.37
C LEU A 306 -3.42 -16.50 5.27
N ARG A 307 -3.70 -15.33 4.66
CA ARG A 307 -5.07 -14.86 4.43
C ARG A 307 -5.82 -15.76 3.43
N GLU A 308 -5.21 -16.13 2.33
CA GLU A 308 -5.79 -17.08 1.36
C GLU A 308 -6.13 -18.41 2.05
N THR A 309 -5.23 -18.90 2.92
CA THR A 309 -5.48 -20.11 3.72
C THR A 309 -6.64 -19.90 4.70
N GLN A 310 -6.72 -18.73 5.36
CA GLN A 310 -7.78 -18.37 6.28
C GLN A 310 -9.15 -18.29 5.61
N GLU A 311 -9.23 -17.74 4.40
CA GLU A 311 -10.47 -17.61 3.61
C GLU A 311 -10.99 -18.97 3.10
N GLY A 312 -10.11 -19.96 2.94
CA GLY A 312 -10.50 -21.33 2.61
C GLY A 312 -11.07 -22.15 3.77
N LEU A 313 -11.04 -21.64 5.01
CA LEU A 313 -11.57 -22.33 6.20
C LEU A 313 -13.01 -21.90 6.50
N SER A 314 -13.81 -22.83 7.03
CA SER A 314 -15.13 -22.51 7.58
C SER A 314 -14.99 -21.96 8.99
N TRP A 315 -15.71 -20.87 9.29
CA TRP A 315 -15.65 -20.16 10.57
C TRP A 315 -17.03 -20.09 11.22
N ALA A 316 -17.03 -20.03 12.55
CA ALA A 316 -18.27 -19.84 13.31
C ALA A 316 -18.96 -18.52 12.93
N PRO A 317 -20.30 -18.47 13.01
CA PRO A 317 -21.06 -17.23 12.81
C PRO A 317 -20.54 -16.10 13.70
N ASP A 318 -20.57 -14.87 13.18
CA ASP A 318 -20.22 -13.68 13.97
C ASP A 318 -21.24 -13.52 15.11
N SER A 319 -20.77 -13.14 16.30
CA SER A 319 -21.64 -12.90 17.44
C SER A 319 -22.70 -11.84 17.19
N ASN A 320 -22.45 -10.88 16.30
CA ASN A 320 -23.39 -9.83 15.92
C ASN A 320 -24.51 -10.32 14.99
N ASP A 321 -24.28 -11.43 14.28
CA ASP A 321 -25.26 -12.03 13.37
C ASP A 321 -26.16 -13.05 14.07
N LEU A 322 -25.85 -13.39 15.33
CA LEU A 322 -26.63 -14.31 16.13
C LEU A 322 -27.85 -13.62 16.77
N PRO A 323 -29.04 -14.26 16.77
CA PRO A 323 -30.22 -13.70 17.39
C PRO A 323 -30.07 -13.60 18.91
N VAL A 324 -30.53 -12.50 19.49
CA VAL A 324 -30.61 -12.33 20.95
C VAL A 324 -31.89 -12.99 21.46
N VAL A 325 -31.75 -13.96 22.37
CA VAL A 325 -32.84 -14.82 22.86
C VAL A 325 -33.00 -14.64 24.37
N SER A 326 -34.22 -14.37 24.85
CA SER A 326 -34.53 -14.30 26.29
C SER A 326 -34.43 -15.66 26.97
N TRP A 327 -34.21 -15.69 28.28
CA TRP A 327 -34.19 -16.93 29.07
C TRP A 327 -35.44 -17.80 28.87
N ASP A 328 -36.64 -17.21 28.92
CA ASP A 328 -37.90 -17.95 28.78
C ASP A 328 -38.03 -18.60 27.40
N SER A 329 -37.69 -17.85 26.34
CA SER A 329 -37.64 -18.39 24.98
C SER A 329 -36.58 -19.49 24.82
N PHE A 330 -35.42 -19.36 25.46
CA PHE A 330 -34.40 -20.42 25.47
C PHE A 330 -34.93 -21.71 26.14
N GLN A 331 -35.60 -21.59 27.30
CA GLN A 331 -36.23 -22.74 27.98
C GLN A 331 -37.28 -23.41 27.10
N GLU A 332 -38.16 -22.63 26.46
CA GLU A 332 -39.20 -23.18 25.58
C GLU A 332 -38.60 -23.89 24.36
N GLN A 333 -37.56 -23.32 23.76
CA GLN A 333 -36.87 -23.93 22.63
C GLN A 333 -36.09 -25.19 23.03
N ALA A 334 -35.52 -25.23 24.24
CA ALA A 334 -34.79 -26.39 24.76
C ALA A 334 -35.69 -27.62 24.99
N LEU A 335 -37.02 -27.42 25.10
CA LEU A 335 -37.99 -28.53 25.13
C LEU A 335 -38.13 -29.23 23.77
N LYS A 336 -37.85 -28.53 22.68
CA LYS A 336 -38.06 -29.01 21.29
C LYS A 336 -36.77 -29.48 20.63
N ARG A 337 -35.62 -28.93 21.03
CA ARG A 337 -34.30 -29.26 20.50
C ARG A 337 -33.22 -29.18 21.59
N PRO A 338 -32.14 -29.96 21.50
CA PRO A 338 -31.13 -30.01 22.56
C PRO A 338 -30.25 -28.74 22.53
N LEU A 339 -30.62 -27.75 23.35
CA LEU A 339 -29.87 -26.50 23.47
C LEU A 339 -29.13 -26.42 24.80
N VAL A 340 -27.90 -25.90 24.76
CA VAL A 340 -27.06 -25.68 25.95
C VAL A 340 -26.45 -24.28 25.89
N ILE A 341 -26.33 -23.61 27.04
CA ILE A 341 -25.62 -22.33 27.13
C ILE A 341 -24.17 -22.57 27.55
N VAL A 342 -23.23 -21.95 26.85
CA VAL A 342 -21.81 -21.88 27.25
C VAL A 342 -21.29 -20.47 26.97
N ALA A 343 -20.72 -19.82 27.97
CA ALA A 343 -20.20 -18.44 27.92
C ALA A 343 -21.21 -17.43 27.33
N GLY A 344 -22.49 -17.57 27.67
CA GLY A 344 -23.56 -16.67 27.21
C GLY A 344 -24.07 -16.93 25.78
N PHE A 345 -23.49 -17.88 25.05
CA PHE A 345 -23.97 -18.32 23.73
C PHE A 345 -24.83 -19.58 23.85
N ILE A 346 -25.88 -19.64 23.04
CA ILE A 346 -26.76 -20.79 22.90
C ILE A 346 -26.21 -21.67 21.78
N HIS A 347 -26.01 -22.95 22.08
CA HIS A 347 -25.48 -23.93 21.14
C HIS A 347 -26.53 -25.01 20.87
N ASP A 348 -26.72 -25.35 19.59
CA ASP A 348 -27.51 -26.51 19.19
C ASP A 348 -26.59 -27.72 19.05
N VAL A 349 -26.67 -28.63 20.03
CA VAL A 349 -25.76 -29.78 20.13
C VAL A 349 -26.33 -31.04 19.48
N SER A 350 -27.46 -30.94 18.78
CA SER A 350 -28.20 -32.08 18.21
C SER A 350 -27.34 -33.03 17.39
N THR A 351 -26.43 -32.48 16.57
CA THR A 351 -25.55 -33.25 15.70
C THR A 351 -24.33 -33.83 16.41
N PHE A 352 -24.03 -33.41 17.64
CA PHE A 352 -22.81 -33.79 18.36
C PHE A 352 -23.05 -34.61 19.63
N MET A 353 -24.30 -34.64 20.13
CA MET A 353 -24.64 -35.31 21.38
C MET A 353 -24.15 -36.76 21.47
N ASP A 354 -24.27 -37.52 20.38
CA ASP A 354 -23.88 -38.94 20.32
C ASP A 354 -22.39 -39.15 20.09
N GLU A 355 -21.69 -38.13 19.61
CA GLU A 355 -20.26 -38.14 19.31
C GLU A 355 -19.40 -37.63 20.48
N HIS A 356 -20.03 -37.06 21.51
CA HIS A 356 -19.31 -36.52 22.65
C HIS A 356 -18.49 -37.62 23.36
N PRO A 357 -17.16 -37.49 23.50
CA PRO A 357 -16.29 -38.56 24.01
C PRO A 357 -16.61 -39.02 25.43
N GLY A 358 -17.14 -38.13 26.28
CA GLY A 358 -17.60 -38.45 27.63
C GLY A 358 -18.99 -39.13 27.68
N GLY A 359 -19.61 -39.35 26.52
CA GLY A 359 -20.93 -39.98 26.35
C GLY A 359 -22.11 -39.00 26.35
N ARG A 360 -23.15 -39.36 25.58
CA ARG A 360 -24.39 -38.58 25.39
C ARG A 360 -25.03 -38.09 26.68
N HIS A 361 -25.01 -38.93 27.70
CA HIS A 361 -25.68 -38.67 28.98
C HIS A 361 -25.16 -37.43 29.73
N LEU A 362 -23.91 -37.01 29.48
CA LEU A 362 -23.34 -35.79 30.08
C LEU A 362 -23.96 -34.52 29.49
N ILE A 363 -24.11 -34.48 28.16
CA ILE A 363 -24.77 -33.35 27.47
C ILE A 363 -26.25 -33.34 27.78
N ALA A 364 -26.91 -34.51 27.79
CA ALA A 364 -28.34 -34.62 28.04
C ALA A 364 -28.75 -33.99 29.39
N LYS A 365 -27.90 -34.07 30.42
CA LYS A 365 -28.14 -33.47 31.75
C LYS A 365 -28.11 -31.93 31.74
N MET A 366 -27.48 -31.34 30.73
CA MET A 366 -27.25 -29.89 30.59
C MET A 366 -28.18 -29.22 29.56
N ILE A 367 -29.08 -29.98 28.92
CA ILE A 367 -30.11 -29.40 28.04
C ILE A 367 -30.97 -28.41 28.83
N GLY A 368 -31.15 -27.22 28.27
CA GLY A 368 -31.88 -26.12 28.93
C GLY A 368 -31.13 -25.49 30.10
N LYS A 369 -29.82 -25.74 30.26
CA LYS A 369 -29.01 -25.19 31.36
C LYS A 369 -27.77 -24.47 30.85
N ASP A 370 -27.15 -23.71 31.76
CA ASP A 370 -25.83 -23.14 31.57
C ASP A 370 -24.75 -24.15 31.97
N ALA A 371 -23.94 -24.57 31.00
CA ALA A 371 -22.84 -25.51 31.14
C ALA A 371 -21.46 -24.85 31.17
N THR A 372 -21.39 -23.51 31.28
CA THR A 372 -20.14 -22.75 31.24
C THR A 372 -19.11 -23.28 32.23
N THR A 373 -19.49 -23.46 33.50
CA THR A 373 -18.57 -23.96 34.53
C THR A 373 -18.10 -25.39 34.22
N ALA A 374 -18.97 -26.26 33.73
CA ALA A 374 -18.61 -27.63 33.40
C ALA A 374 -17.65 -27.71 32.20
N PHE A 375 -17.78 -26.78 31.25
CA PHE A 375 -16.96 -26.72 30.03
C PHE A 375 -15.57 -26.11 30.25
N PHE A 376 -15.46 -25.09 31.11
CA PHE A 376 -14.22 -24.34 31.38
C PHE A 376 -13.52 -24.79 32.68
N GLY A 377 -13.39 -26.09 32.91
CA GLY A 377 -12.53 -26.64 33.97
C GLY A 377 -13.19 -26.86 35.34
N GLY A 378 -14.50 -26.64 35.49
CA GLY A 378 -15.24 -27.03 36.70
C GLY A 378 -15.51 -28.53 36.81
N VAL A 379 -15.40 -29.27 35.71
CA VAL A 379 -15.41 -30.75 35.67
C VAL A 379 -14.28 -31.25 34.79
N TYR A 380 -14.17 -30.71 33.58
CA TYR A 380 -13.10 -31.01 32.64
C TYR A 380 -12.75 -29.74 31.85
N ASP A 381 -11.47 -29.45 31.70
CA ASP A 381 -11.01 -28.32 30.90
C ASP A 381 -10.86 -28.77 29.44
N HIS A 382 -11.78 -28.32 28.58
CA HIS A 382 -11.88 -28.82 27.22
C HIS A 382 -10.72 -28.32 26.33
N SER A 383 -10.36 -29.12 25.32
CA SER A 383 -9.26 -28.76 24.42
C SER A 383 -9.62 -27.60 23.49
N ASN A 384 -8.62 -26.88 22.96
CA ASN A 384 -8.83 -25.82 21.96
C ASN A 384 -9.66 -26.29 20.76
N ALA A 385 -9.51 -27.55 20.34
CA ALA A 385 -10.31 -28.13 19.27
C ALA A 385 -11.80 -28.22 19.65
N ALA A 386 -12.12 -28.62 20.89
CA ALA A 386 -13.48 -28.63 21.39
C ALA A 386 -14.07 -27.22 21.50
N HIS A 387 -13.28 -26.21 21.92
CA HIS A 387 -13.71 -24.80 21.90
C HIS A 387 -14.06 -24.32 20.48
N ASN A 388 -13.21 -24.64 19.50
CA ASN A 388 -13.44 -24.26 18.10
C ASN A 388 -14.68 -24.97 17.53
N LEU A 389 -14.82 -26.28 17.77
CA LEU A 389 -15.96 -27.05 17.29
C LEU A 389 -17.28 -26.57 17.91
N LEU A 390 -17.32 -26.33 19.22
CA LEU A 390 -18.51 -25.83 19.89
C LEU A 390 -18.94 -24.47 19.32
N SER A 391 -18.00 -23.60 18.97
CA SER A 391 -18.33 -22.29 18.38
C SER A 391 -19.08 -22.38 17.05
N MET A 392 -18.86 -23.45 16.27
CA MET A 392 -19.59 -23.70 15.01
C MET A 392 -21.07 -24.04 15.24
N MET A 393 -21.44 -24.43 16.46
CA MET A 393 -22.80 -24.84 16.84
C MET A 393 -23.62 -23.68 17.42
N ARG A 394 -23.11 -22.44 17.39
CA ARG A 394 -23.80 -21.27 17.93
C ARG A 394 -25.06 -20.95 17.12
N VAL A 395 -26.17 -20.76 17.83
CA VAL A 395 -27.48 -20.43 17.23
C VAL A 395 -28.13 -19.18 17.85
N GLY A 396 -27.54 -18.60 18.89
CA GLY A 396 -28.06 -17.38 19.52
C GLY A 396 -27.20 -16.88 20.70
N VAL A 397 -27.53 -15.69 21.19
CA VAL A 397 -26.93 -15.05 22.37
C VAL A 397 -28.01 -14.86 23.44
N LEU A 398 -27.75 -15.24 24.69
CA LEU A 398 -28.72 -15.08 25.77
C LEU A 398 -28.84 -13.60 26.19
N HIS A 399 -30.06 -13.06 26.21
CA HIS A 399 -30.35 -11.70 26.67
C HIS A 399 -29.95 -11.52 28.14
N GLY A 400 -29.06 -10.56 28.41
CA GLY A 400 -28.54 -10.32 29.76
C GLY A 400 -27.54 -11.37 30.26
N GLY A 401 -27.12 -12.33 29.42
CA GLY A 401 -26.18 -13.41 29.76
C GLY A 401 -24.72 -12.97 29.98
N MET A 402 -24.47 -11.68 30.23
CA MET A 402 -23.11 -11.15 30.44
C MET A 402 -22.66 -11.37 31.88
N GLN A 403 -22.02 -12.51 32.16
CA GLN A 403 -21.19 -12.65 33.36
C GLN A 403 -19.88 -11.86 33.17
N HIS A 404 -19.61 -10.95 34.11
CA HIS A 404 -18.35 -10.21 34.21
C HIS A 404 -17.21 -11.18 34.57
N GLY A 405 -16.10 -11.18 33.81
CA GLY A 405 -14.88 -11.95 34.12
C GLY A 405 -14.58 -13.18 33.24
N LEU A 406 -15.33 -13.39 32.14
CA LEU A 406 -15.11 -14.49 31.18
C LEU A 406 -14.89 -14.00 29.74
N ASP A 407 -14.54 -12.72 29.55
CA ASP A 407 -14.47 -12.09 28.22
C ASP A 407 -13.43 -12.77 27.30
N ASP A 408 -12.27 -13.18 27.84
CA ASP A 408 -11.21 -13.90 27.10
C ASP A 408 -11.61 -15.32 26.66
N LYS A 409 -12.67 -15.87 27.28
CA LYS A 409 -13.18 -17.22 27.01
C LYS A 409 -14.30 -17.23 25.96
N ARG A 410 -14.71 -16.06 25.44
CA ARG A 410 -15.75 -15.91 24.41
C ARG A 410 -15.21 -16.12 23.00
N VAL A 411 -13.97 -15.71 22.75
CA VAL A 411 -13.30 -15.85 21.46
C VAL A 411 -12.67 -17.25 21.40
N PRO A 412 -13.14 -18.13 20.50
CA PRO A 412 -12.53 -19.44 20.30
C PRO A 412 -11.03 -19.29 20.02
N PRO A 413 -10.18 -20.20 20.50
CA PRO A 413 -8.73 -20.11 20.31
C PRO A 413 -8.30 -19.87 18.85
N ALA A 414 -8.98 -20.47 17.87
CA ALA A 414 -8.68 -20.27 16.45
C ALA A 414 -9.05 -18.88 15.90
N GLN A 415 -9.88 -18.10 16.60
CA GLN A 415 -10.29 -16.75 16.20
C GLN A 415 -9.50 -15.64 16.91
N ARG A 416 -8.61 -15.99 17.86
CA ARG A 416 -7.77 -15.02 18.58
C ARG A 416 -6.72 -14.36 17.68
N LEU A 417 -6.33 -15.04 16.61
CA LEU A 417 -5.43 -14.50 15.59
C LEU A 417 -6.12 -14.64 14.24
N ARG A 418 -6.29 -13.51 13.55
CA ARG A 418 -6.76 -13.46 12.17
C ARG A 418 -5.92 -12.48 11.39
N VAL A 419 -5.59 -12.82 10.16
CA VAL A 419 -5.03 -11.88 9.21
C VAL A 419 -6.18 -11.05 8.67
N ALA A 420 -6.10 -9.73 8.79
CA ALA A 420 -7.07 -8.77 8.28
C ALA A 420 -6.35 -7.71 7.43
N ARG A 421 -7.03 -7.20 6.40
CA ARG A 421 -6.52 -6.05 5.65
C ARG A 421 -6.53 -4.81 6.54
N TYR A 422 -5.65 -3.85 6.29
CA TYR A 422 -5.60 -2.61 7.06
C TYR A 422 -6.97 -1.91 7.13
N ASN A 423 -7.70 -1.88 6.01
CA ASN A 423 -9.04 -1.27 5.95
C ASN A 423 -10.11 -2.07 6.72
N GLU A 424 -9.91 -3.38 6.90
CA GLU A 424 -10.78 -4.22 7.73
C GLU A 424 -10.51 -3.97 9.22
N LEU A 425 -9.26 -3.70 9.59
CA LEU A 425 -8.87 -3.30 10.96
C LEU A 425 -9.41 -1.91 11.32
N ALA A 426 -9.52 -1.02 10.34
CA ALA A 426 -10.11 0.32 10.47
C ALA A 426 -11.65 0.34 10.38
N SER A 427 -12.29 -0.81 10.11
CA SER A 427 -13.75 -0.93 10.12
C SER A 427 -14.27 -0.84 11.56
N PRO A 428 -15.38 -0.12 11.84
CA PRO A 428 -16.01 -0.07 13.16
C PRO A 428 -16.39 -1.44 13.73
N LYS A 429 -16.40 -2.49 12.89
CA LYS A 429 -16.75 -3.86 13.27
C LYS A 429 -15.65 -4.61 14.05
N ILE A 430 -14.37 -4.23 13.95
CA ILE A 430 -13.25 -4.93 14.63
C ILE A 430 -12.65 -4.12 15.80
N SER A 431 -12.92 -2.82 15.89
CA SER A 431 -12.41 -1.99 16.99
C SER A 431 -12.89 -2.45 18.39
N SER A 432 -14.01 -3.18 18.46
CA SER A 432 -14.53 -3.78 19.69
C SER A 432 -13.80 -5.06 20.12
N LEU A 433 -13.11 -5.77 19.21
CA LEU A 433 -12.39 -7.01 19.52
C LEU A 433 -10.90 -6.77 19.84
N LEU A 434 -10.29 -5.74 19.24
CA LEU A 434 -8.87 -5.43 19.47
C LEU A 434 -8.59 -4.96 20.92
N VAL A 435 -9.61 -4.44 21.61
CA VAL A 435 -9.52 -4.00 23.02
C VAL A 435 -9.48 -5.18 23.99
N VAL A 436 -9.92 -6.38 23.59
CA VAL A 436 -10.04 -7.54 24.50
C VAL A 436 -8.79 -8.44 24.45
N LEU A 437 -8.04 -8.49 23.35
CA LEU A 437 -6.88 -9.39 23.21
C LEU A 437 -5.55 -8.81 23.71
N ALA A 438 -5.55 -7.58 24.24
CA ALA A 438 -4.38 -6.96 24.86
C ALA A 438 -4.32 -7.21 26.39
N GLY A 439 -4.85 -8.34 26.85
CA GLY A 439 -4.73 -8.82 28.23
C GLY A 439 -3.55 -9.80 28.38
N ASP A 440 -2.62 -9.44 29.25
CA ASP A 440 -1.58 -10.26 29.89
C ASP A 440 -0.69 -11.12 28.97
N ASP A 441 0.35 -10.50 28.39
CA ASP A 441 1.74 -10.91 28.63
C ASP A 441 2.74 -10.08 27.79
N GLY A 442 3.55 -9.26 28.49
CA GLY A 442 4.93 -9.00 28.06
C GLY A 442 5.20 -8.03 26.90
N LEU A 443 4.62 -6.83 26.90
CA LEU A 443 5.24 -5.68 26.22
C LEU A 443 6.03 -4.84 27.23
N SER A 444 7.35 -4.76 27.00
CA SER A 444 8.32 -4.03 27.81
C SER A 444 8.02 -2.51 27.89
N PRO A 445 8.58 -1.80 28.89
CA PRO A 445 8.02 -0.56 29.43
C PRO A 445 8.45 0.67 28.60
N LEU A 446 7.74 0.99 27.53
CA LEU A 446 7.91 2.27 26.82
C LEU A 446 6.60 3.04 26.56
N LEU A 447 5.47 2.54 27.07
CA LEU A 447 4.20 3.25 27.09
C LEU A 447 3.65 3.30 28.52
N LYS A 448 4.43 3.88 29.44
CA LYS A 448 3.78 4.59 30.54
C LYS A 448 3.15 5.82 29.91
N GLY A 449 1.87 5.72 29.59
CA GLY A 449 1.05 6.88 29.32
C GLY A 449 1.32 7.90 30.43
N GLN A 450 1.97 9.00 30.05
CA GLN A 450 1.74 10.23 30.77
C GLN A 450 0.26 10.51 30.55
N VAL A 451 -0.51 10.21 31.59
CA VAL A 451 -1.81 10.77 31.87
C VAL A 451 -1.77 12.22 31.37
N CYS A 452 -2.60 12.56 30.37
CA CYS A 452 -3.07 13.93 30.25
C CYS A 452 -3.68 14.20 31.62
N SER A 453 -2.92 14.90 32.48
CA SER A 453 -3.25 15.05 33.88
C SER A 453 -4.72 15.39 33.99
N SER A 454 -5.40 14.77 34.95
CA SER A 454 -6.77 15.00 35.41
C SER A 454 -7.01 16.43 35.90
N HIS A 455 -6.53 17.42 35.16
CA HIS A 455 -6.74 18.83 35.37
C HIS A 455 -7.79 19.26 34.37
N HIS A 456 -8.82 19.91 34.90
CA HIS A 456 -9.85 20.60 34.15
C HIS A 456 -9.24 21.41 32.99
N SER A 457 -9.95 21.54 31.88
CA SER A 457 -9.50 22.29 30.71
C SER A 457 -9.25 23.76 31.08
N ASP A 458 -8.04 24.10 31.53
CA ASP A 458 -7.78 25.37 32.20
C ASP A 458 -7.92 26.59 31.27
N ILE A 459 -7.62 26.47 29.96
CA ILE A 459 -7.66 27.60 29.00
C ILE A 459 -8.32 27.24 27.67
N LEU A 460 -9.47 27.85 27.39
CA LEU A 460 -10.21 27.73 26.13
C LEU A 460 -10.10 29.03 25.31
N PHE A 461 -9.60 28.92 24.09
CA PHE A 461 -9.66 30.00 23.09
C PHE A 461 -10.90 29.86 22.21
N LEU A 462 -11.71 30.90 22.23
CA LEU A 462 -13.00 30.99 21.55
C LEU A 462 -12.86 31.94 20.36
N SER A 463 -12.88 31.40 19.14
CA SER A 463 -13.07 32.22 17.95
C SER A 463 -14.55 32.58 17.82
N SER A 464 -14.91 33.85 18.02
CA SER A 464 -16.31 34.28 18.05
C SER A 464 -16.62 35.48 17.15
N PHE A 465 -17.93 35.74 17.08
CA PHE A 465 -18.72 36.33 16.00
C PHE A 465 -18.44 37.81 15.64
N SER A 466 -19.14 38.33 14.63
CA SER A 466 -19.33 39.77 14.48
C SER A 466 -20.59 40.24 13.76
N PRO A 467 -21.16 41.40 14.17
CA PRO A 467 -22.29 42.02 13.50
C PRO A 467 -21.89 43.03 12.40
N ARG A 468 -22.51 42.84 11.23
CA ARG A 468 -22.73 43.72 10.05
C ARG A 468 -21.56 44.10 9.13
N CYS A 469 -21.69 43.65 7.88
CA CYS A 469 -21.26 44.35 6.66
C CYS A 469 -22.43 45.26 6.16
N ARG A 470 -22.13 46.36 5.47
CA ARG A 470 -23.11 47.38 5.04
C ARG A 470 -23.94 46.92 3.84
N LEU A 471 -25.13 46.34 4.04
CA LEU A 471 -26.16 46.18 3.01
C LEU A 471 -27.57 46.47 3.60
N PRO A 472 -28.54 46.94 2.78
CA PRO A 472 -29.77 47.57 3.28
C PRO A 472 -30.78 46.58 3.91
N LYS A 473 -31.62 47.14 4.78
CA LYS A 473 -32.54 46.47 5.72
C LYS A 473 -33.61 45.60 5.02
N CYS A 474 -33.76 44.34 5.44
CA CYS A 474 -35.02 43.59 5.42
C CYS A 474 -35.03 42.50 6.52
N GLY A 475 -36.19 42.29 7.16
CA GLY A 475 -36.34 41.65 8.47
C GLY A 475 -36.52 40.12 8.51
N SER A 476 -36.26 39.61 9.72
CA SER A 476 -36.65 38.32 10.37
C SER A 476 -36.17 36.95 9.81
N SER A 477 -35.13 36.41 10.50
CA SER A 477 -34.77 35.04 11.01
C SER A 477 -35.04 33.77 10.15
N LEU A 478 -34.20 32.72 10.02
CA LEU A 478 -33.10 32.07 10.80
C LEU A 478 -32.33 31.05 9.88
N VAL A 479 -31.06 30.66 10.17
CA VAL A 479 -30.38 29.36 9.83
C VAL A 479 -29.39 29.07 10.99
N LEU A 480 -29.14 27.78 11.29
CA LEU A 480 -28.45 27.17 12.43
C LEU A 480 -26.96 27.53 12.63
N PRO A 481 -26.43 27.56 13.87
CA PRO A 481 -26.37 28.86 14.54
C PRO A 481 -24.93 29.31 14.87
N PRO A 482 -24.42 30.34 14.19
CA PRO A 482 -23.56 31.32 14.86
C PRO A 482 -24.27 31.87 16.10
N GLY A 483 -23.75 31.53 17.29
CA GLY A 483 -24.33 31.95 18.56
C GLY A 483 -23.90 31.14 19.80
N PHE A 484 -23.16 30.04 19.63
CA PHE A 484 -22.61 29.27 20.75
C PHE A 484 -21.46 29.96 21.47
N GLY A 485 -20.71 30.83 20.79
CA GLY A 485 -19.50 31.45 21.36
C GLY A 485 -19.72 32.16 22.70
N ARG A 486 -20.81 32.94 22.85
CA ARG A 486 -21.13 33.60 24.12
C ARG A 486 -21.54 32.60 25.21
N SER A 487 -22.43 31.65 24.90
CA SER A 487 -22.84 30.60 25.85
C SER A 487 -21.65 29.76 26.32
N MET A 488 -20.72 29.43 25.41
CA MET A 488 -19.49 28.71 25.75
C MET A 488 -18.58 29.56 26.65
N THR A 489 -18.42 30.85 26.35
CA THR A 489 -17.66 31.78 27.21
C THR A 489 -18.22 31.82 28.63
N GLU A 490 -19.54 32.00 28.76
CA GLU A 490 -20.23 32.04 30.05
C GLU A 490 -20.11 30.71 30.80
N LEU A 491 -20.20 29.57 30.10
CA LEU A 491 -20.04 28.25 30.69
C LEU A 491 -18.63 28.02 31.26
N VAL A 492 -17.59 28.32 30.47
CA VAL A 492 -16.18 28.15 30.85
C VAL A 492 -15.85 28.98 32.09
N LEU A 493 -16.28 30.24 32.10
CA LEU A 493 -16.12 31.12 33.26
C LEU A 493 -16.87 30.61 34.49
N LYS A 494 -18.07 30.04 34.30
CA LYS A 494 -18.87 29.43 35.38
C LYS A 494 -18.24 28.15 35.93
N LYS A 495 -17.55 27.36 35.11
CA LYS A 495 -16.86 26.11 35.54
C LYS A 495 -15.55 26.36 36.29
N GLY A 496 -15.04 27.60 36.26
CA GLY A 496 -13.78 27.90 36.93
C GLY A 496 -12.57 27.83 35.99
N ASP A 497 -12.77 27.87 34.67
CA ASP A 497 -11.71 27.85 33.65
C ASP A 497 -11.45 29.24 33.05
N ILE A 498 -10.34 29.40 32.32
CA ILE A 498 -9.94 30.64 31.66
C ILE A 498 -10.53 30.68 30.25
N ALA A 499 -11.16 31.79 29.91
CA ALA A 499 -11.69 32.01 28.57
C ALA A 499 -10.91 33.11 27.83
N VAL A 500 -10.48 32.83 26.61
CA VAL A 500 -10.04 33.85 25.66
C VAL A 500 -11.15 34.04 24.63
N ALA A 501 -11.88 35.15 24.71
CA ALA A 501 -12.99 35.43 23.81
C ALA A 501 -12.58 36.42 22.72
N THR A 502 -12.72 36.03 21.46
CA THR A 502 -12.35 36.90 20.34
C THR A 502 -13.57 37.29 19.52
N LEU A 503 -13.65 38.55 19.09
CA LEU A 503 -14.77 39.07 18.29
C LEU A 503 -14.39 40.38 17.59
N ARG A 504 -15.04 40.73 16.47
CA ARG A 504 -14.72 42.01 15.79
C ARG A 504 -15.10 43.25 16.64
N ARG A 505 -16.00 43.09 17.62
CA ARG A 505 -16.56 44.14 18.49
C ARG A 505 -16.49 43.76 19.97
N PRO A 506 -15.32 43.87 20.62
CA PRO A 506 -15.10 43.47 22.01
C PRO A 506 -16.12 44.01 23.03
N GLU A 507 -16.72 45.17 22.76
CA GLU A 507 -17.76 45.79 23.58
C GLU A 507 -19.00 44.90 23.81
N ALA A 508 -19.25 43.92 22.96
CA ALA A 508 -20.37 42.98 23.12
C ALA A 508 -20.23 42.04 24.34
N LEU A 509 -19.05 41.98 24.96
CA LEU A 509 -18.79 41.24 26.20
C LEU A 509 -18.44 42.16 27.38
N ALA A 510 -18.75 43.47 27.29
CA ALA A 510 -18.46 44.43 28.36
C ALA A 510 -19.04 44.01 29.72
N ASP A 511 -20.21 43.35 29.72
CA ASP A 511 -20.86 42.83 30.92
C ASP A 511 -20.09 41.67 31.58
N LEU A 512 -19.32 40.89 30.81
CA LEU A 512 -18.44 39.85 31.33
C LEU A 512 -17.09 40.41 31.77
N VAL A 513 -16.53 41.36 31.02
CA VAL A 513 -15.27 42.04 31.37
C VAL A 513 -15.40 42.79 32.71
N ALA A 514 -16.56 43.37 33.00
CA ALA A 514 -16.81 44.00 34.30
C ALA A 514 -16.86 43.00 35.47
N ARG A 515 -17.10 41.71 35.19
CA ARG A 515 -17.27 40.65 36.20
C ARG A 515 -16.02 39.79 36.43
N TYR A 516 -15.14 39.67 35.44
CA TYR A 516 -14.00 38.76 35.47
C TYR A 516 -12.67 39.50 35.16
N PRO A 517 -11.60 39.27 35.95
CA PRO A 517 -10.30 39.87 35.68
C PRO A 517 -9.64 39.27 34.42
N THR A 518 -8.63 39.94 33.87
CA THR A 518 -7.91 39.48 32.67
C THR A 518 -7.21 38.14 32.84
N SER A 519 -6.90 37.74 34.08
CA SER A 519 -6.39 36.40 34.40
C SER A 519 -7.42 35.27 34.21
N ARG A 520 -8.70 35.61 34.00
CA ARG A 520 -9.83 34.68 33.85
C ARG A 520 -10.56 34.87 32.52
N LEU A 521 -10.66 36.10 32.04
CA LEU A 521 -11.28 36.45 30.76
C LEU A 521 -10.39 37.43 30.00
N LEU A 522 -9.81 36.97 28.89
CA LEU A 522 -9.10 37.83 27.94
C LEU A 522 -9.99 38.07 26.72
N VAL A 523 -10.40 39.33 26.48
CA VAL A 523 -11.19 39.69 25.30
C VAL A 523 -10.31 40.36 24.25
N LEU A 524 -10.27 39.78 23.04
CA LEU A 524 -9.45 40.28 21.93
C LEU A 524 -10.30 40.67 20.72
N LYS A 525 -9.87 41.73 20.03
CA LYS A 525 -10.43 42.05 18.72
C LYS A 525 -9.84 41.11 17.66
N LEU A 526 -10.69 40.40 16.92
CA LEU A 526 -10.26 39.50 15.86
C LEU A 526 -11.25 39.53 14.68
N ASP A 527 -10.72 39.75 13.47
CA ASP A 527 -11.38 39.36 12.23
C ASP A 527 -10.68 38.12 11.64
N VAL A 528 -11.37 36.97 11.64
CA VAL A 528 -10.81 35.71 11.14
C VAL A 528 -10.47 35.75 9.65
N THR A 529 -11.02 36.71 8.90
CA THR A 529 -10.67 36.91 7.49
C THR A 529 -9.28 37.52 7.32
N ASN A 530 -8.73 38.14 8.37
CA ASN A 530 -7.42 38.77 8.37
C ASN A 530 -6.39 37.88 9.10
N LYS A 531 -5.42 37.36 8.35
CA LYS A 531 -4.35 36.50 8.89
C LYS A 531 -3.53 37.20 9.98
N ALA A 532 -3.25 38.49 9.85
CA ALA A 532 -2.44 39.22 10.83
C ALA A 532 -3.16 39.33 12.19
N ASP A 533 -4.48 39.52 12.17
CA ASP A 533 -5.29 39.56 13.39
C ASP A 533 -5.28 38.19 14.10
N VAL A 534 -5.38 37.09 13.34
CA VAL A 534 -5.30 35.72 13.90
C VAL A 534 -3.96 35.51 14.60
N THR A 535 -2.84 35.77 13.92
CA THR A 535 -1.50 35.61 14.51
C THR A 535 -1.31 36.51 15.73
N ALA A 536 -1.78 37.76 15.69
CA ALA A 536 -1.69 38.68 16.82
C ALA A 536 -2.51 38.21 18.03
N ALA A 537 -3.69 37.61 17.80
CA ALA A 537 -4.51 37.07 18.87
C ALA A 537 -3.82 35.90 19.58
N PHE A 538 -3.26 34.93 18.84
CA PHE A 538 -2.52 33.81 19.43
C PHE A 538 -1.24 34.26 20.14
N ALA A 539 -0.50 35.24 19.57
CA ALA A 539 0.66 35.81 20.25
C ALA A 539 0.30 36.49 21.59
N GLN A 540 -0.86 37.14 21.67
CA GLN A 540 -1.34 37.73 22.93
C GLN A 540 -1.73 36.65 23.95
N VAL A 541 -2.26 35.50 23.51
CA VAL A 541 -2.53 34.34 24.38
C VAL A 541 -1.23 33.76 24.94
N GLU A 542 -0.23 33.53 24.08
CA GLU A 542 1.10 33.08 24.49
C GLU A 542 1.70 34.02 25.53
N LYS A 543 1.67 35.32 25.27
CA LYS A 543 2.19 36.34 26.20
C LYS A 543 1.46 36.35 27.55
N THR A 544 0.14 36.13 27.55
CA THR A 544 -0.69 36.27 28.77
C THR A 544 -0.71 35.01 29.61
N PHE A 545 -0.75 33.84 28.96
CA PHE A 545 -1.00 32.56 29.62
C PHE A 545 0.07 31.49 29.37
N GLY A 546 0.87 31.61 28.29
CA GLY A 546 1.94 30.67 27.96
C GLY A 546 1.49 29.26 27.58
N ARG A 547 0.19 29.00 27.49
CA ARG A 547 -0.41 27.72 27.05
C ARG A 547 -1.81 27.94 26.47
N LEU A 548 -2.28 26.97 25.71
CA LEU A 548 -3.64 26.94 25.19
C LEU A 548 -4.11 25.49 25.02
N ASP A 549 -5.23 25.12 25.64
CA ASP A 549 -5.63 23.71 25.70
C ASP A 549 -6.69 23.36 24.65
N VAL A 550 -7.63 24.28 24.40
CA VAL A 550 -8.75 24.03 23.48
C VAL A 550 -8.96 25.25 22.58
N VAL A 551 -9.19 25.02 21.29
CA VAL A 551 -9.62 26.05 20.33
C VAL A 551 -11.01 25.69 19.81
N PHE A 552 -11.98 26.56 20.06
CA PHE A 552 -13.34 26.45 19.54
C PHE A 552 -13.51 27.36 18.34
N ASN A 553 -13.48 26.77 17.15
CA ASN A 553 -13.56 27.49 15.90
C ASN A 553 -15.01 27.68 15.45
N ASN A 554 -15.68 28.69 16.01
CA ASN A 554 -17.13 28.87 15.88
C ASN A 554 -17.52 30.07 14.99
N ALA A 555 -16.57 30.91 14.58
CA ALA A 555 -16.87 32.05 13.71
C ALA A 555 -17.55 31.57 12.42
N GLY A 556 -18.77 32.07 12.16
CA GLY A 556 -19.58 31.58 11.07
C GLY A 556 -20.63 32.58 10.58
N TYR A 557 -20.97 32.43 9.31
CA TYR A 557 -21.95 33.21 8.57
C TYR A 557 -22.80 32.26 7.72
N GLY A 558 -24.09 32.51 7.60
CA GLY A 558 -25.01 31.70 6.80
C GLY A 558 -25.63 32.48 5.66
N MET A 559 -26.06 31.77 4.62
CA MET A 559 -26.89 32.31 3.54
C MET A 559 -28.05 31.35 3.28
N LEU A 560 -29.27 31.88 3.23
CA LEU A 560 -30.46 31.16 2.79
C LEU A 560 -30.77 31.60 1.37
N ALA A 561 -30.40 30.75 0.42
CA ALA A 561 -30.58 30.95 -1.01
C ALA A 561 -30.77 29.61 -1.71
N GLU A 562 -31.48 29.62 -2.83
CA GLU A 562 -31.36 28.57 -3.84
C GLU A 562 -29.96 28.62 -4.45
N ALA A 563 -29.36 27.46 -4.76
CA ALA A 563 -27.98 27.40 -5.25
C ALA A 563 -27.77 28.22 -6.54
N GLU A 564 -28.72 28.19 -7.47
CA GLU A 564 -28.72 29.01 -8.70
C GLU A 564 -28.90 30.50 -8.41
N GLY A 565 -29.68 30.85 -7.39
CA GLY A 565 -30.04 32.23 -7.06
C GLY A 565 -29.11 32.91 -6.05
N ALA A 566 -28.07 32.22 -5.58
CA ALA A 566 -27.15 32.71 -4.56
C ALA A 566 -26.25 33.83 -5.11
N PRO A 567 -26.31 35.06 -4.58
CA PRO A 567 -25.42 36.14 -5.00
C PRO A 567 -23.95 35.79 -4.66
N GLU A 568 -23.09 35.85 -5.67
CA GLU A 568 -21.69 35.41 -5.54
C GLU A 568 -20.92 36.23 -4.50
N ASP A 569 -21.17 37.54 -4.41
CA ASP A 569 -20.55 38.44 -3.43
C ASP A 569 -20.89 38.05 -1.99
N VAL A 570 -22.13 37.65 -1.73
CA VAL A 570 -22.58 37.13 -0.43
C VAL A 570 -21.96 35.75 -0.14
N ALA A 571 -21.92 34.87 -1.15
CA ALA A 571 -21.34 33.55 -1.04
C ALA A 571 -19.82 33.62 -0.72
N ARG A 572 -19.07 34.50 -1.38
CA ARG A 572 -17.63 34.68 -1.15
C ARG A 572 -17.31 35.11 0.28
N VAL A 573 -18.08 36.07 0.81
CA VAL A 573 -17.94 36.50 2.22
C VAL A 573 -18.18 35.33 3.18
N MET A 574 -19.15 34.47 2.88
CA MET A 574 -19.40 33.26 3.68
C MET A 574 -18.20 32.31 3.66
N PHE A 575 -17.60 32.05 2.50
CA PHE A 575 -16.38 31.23 2.40
C PHE A 575 -15.16 31.87 3.07
N ASP A 576 -14.99 33.19 2.98
CA ASP A 576 -13.89 33.88 3.65
C ASP A 576 -13.91 33.72 5.17
N VAL A 577 -15.11 33.65 5.76
CA VAL A 577 -15.30 33.43 7.20
C VAL A 577 -15.28 31.94 7.53
N ASN A 578 -16.21 31.16 6.96
CA ASN A 578 -16.45 29.77 7.36
C ASN A 578 -15.37 28.80 6.89
N PHE A 579 -14.70 29.10 5.78
CA PHE A 579 -13.63 28.28 5.24
C PHE A 579 -12.27 28.90 5.54
N TRP A 580 -11.93 30.04 4.91
CA TRP A 580 -10.58 30.59 5.03
C TRP A 580 -10.26 31.09 6.44
N GLY A 581 -11.22 31.72 7.11
CA GLY A 581 -11.07 32.11 8.51
C GLY A 581 -10.86 30.91 9.41
N ALA A 582 -11.66 29.86 9.20
CA ALA A 582 -11.52 28.63 9.95
C ALA A 582 -10.14 27.97 9.74
N VAL A 583 -9.69 27.81 8.49
CA VAL A 583 -8.36 27.27 8.13
C VAL A 583 -7.23 28.07 8.78
N ARG A 584 -7.29 29.40 8.76
CA ARG A 584 -6.27 30.25 9.38
C ARG A 584 -6.16 30.01 10.88
N VAL A 585 -7.30 29.94 11.57
CA VAL A 585 -7.36 29.66 13.01
C VAL A 585 -6.86 28.24 13.31
N SER A 586 -7.27 27.24 12.52
CA SER A 586 -6.82 25.85 12.66
C SER A 586 -5.30 25.71 12.53
N ASN A 587 -4.71 26.30 11.49
CA ASN A 587 -3.27 26.22 11.25
C ASN A 587 -2.49 26.86 12.41
N GLU A 588 -2.95 28.01 12.91
CA GLU A 588 -2.31 28.68 14.04
C GLU A 588 -2.51 27.91 15.35
N ALA A 589 -3.67 27.28 15.56
CA ALA A 589 -3.95 26.42 16.70
C ALA A 589 -3.02 25.19 16.73
N VAL A 590 -2.89 24.48 15.61
CA VAL A 590 -2.00 23.32 15.48
C VAL A 590 -0.54 23.72 15.72
N ARG A 591 -0.10 24.86 15.16
CA ARG A 591 1.24 25.42 15.44
C ARG A 591 1.41 25.66 16.94
N PHE A 592 0.45 26.31 17.58
CA PHE A 592 0.50 26.64 19.01
C PHE A 592 0.56 25.39 19.89
N PHE A 593 -0.32 24.41 19.64
CA PHE A 593 -0.33 23.14 20.39
C PHE A 593 0.97 22.36 20.25
N ARG A 594 1.61 22.44 19.08
CA ARG A 594 2.87 21.74 18.80
C ARG A 594 4.10 22.47 19.37
N GLU A 595 4.15 23.79 19.27
CA GLU A 595 5.37 24.58 19.51
C GLU A 595 5.39 25.30 20.86
N VAL A 596 4.23 25.75 21.34
CA VAL A 596 4.12 26.60 22.55
C VAL A 596 3.74 25.77 23.77
N ASN A 597 2.81 24.83 23.61
CA ASN A 597 2.52 23.88 24.69
C ASN A 597 3.72 22.97 24.93
N LYS A 598 3.82 22.41 26.14
CA LYS A 598 4.87 21.43 26.45
C LYS A 598 4.75 20.22 25.49
N PRO A 599 5.87 19.66 24.99
CA PRO A 599 5.85 18.50 24.12
C PRO A 599 5.01 17.35 24.70
N GLY A 600 4.18 16.72 23.86
CA GLY A 600 3.29 15.63 24.24
C GLY A 600 2.00 16.02 24.95
N ILE A 601 1.80 17.30 25.33
CA ILE A 601 0.53 17.76 25.91
C ILE A 601 -0.54 17.95 24.83
N GLY A 602 -0.17 18.54 23.69
CA GLY A 602 -1.08 18.76 22.58
C GLY A 602 -2.22 19.74 22.89
N GLY A 603 -3.41 19.47 22.37
CA GLY A 603 -4.61 20.31 22.55
C GLY A 603 -5.80 19.81 21.73
N CYS A 604 -6.98 20.38 21.96
CA CYS A 604 -8.21 20.00 21.26
C CYS A 604 -8.71 21.12 20.33
N LEU A 605 -8.90 20.82 19.05
CA LEU A 605 -9.48 21.71 18.06
C LEU A 605 -10.91 21.28 17.76
N LEU A 606 -11.88 22.10 18.18
CA LEU A 606 -13.29 21.92 17.86
C LEU A 606 -13.66 22.77 16.64
N GLN A 607 -14.15 22.14 15.58
CA GLN A 607 -14.49 22.76 14.28
C GLN A 607 -15.99 22.72 13.98
N PHE A 608 -16.44 23.62 13.10
CA PHE A 608 -17.77 23.55 12.47
C PHE A 608 -17.64 23.61 10.95
N ALA A 609 -18.49 22.83 10.27
CA ALA A 609 -18.85 23.00 8.86
C ALA A 609 -17.69 22.94 7.83
N LEU A 610 -16.56 22.33 8.18
CA LEU A 610 -15.36 22.25 7.34
C LEU A 610 -14.84 20.80 7.22
N GLU A 611 -15.68 19.89 6.71
CA GLU A 611 -15.45 18.44 6.72
C GLU A 611 -14.12 18.02 6.04
N GLY A 612 -13.98 18.22 4.73
CA GLY A 612 -12.83 17.70 3.98
C GLY A 612 -11.46 18.25 4.41
N TYR A 613 -11.36 19.52 4.83
CA TYR A 613 -10.11 20.05 5.39
C TYR A 613 -9.84 19.50 6.79
N THR A 614 -10.87 19.33 7.62
CA THR A 614 -10.71 18.79 8.98
C THR A 614 -10.30 17.32 8.95
N GLU A 615 -10.88 16.51 8.07
CA GLU A 615 -10.49 15.12 7.84
C GLU A 615 -9.05 15.01 7.33
N SER A 616 -8.68 15.84 6.35
CA SER A 616 -7.30 15.88 5.83
C SER A 616 -6.30 16.27 6.92
N LEU A 617 -6.62 17.33 7.69
CA LEU A 617 -5.77 17.78 8.79
C LEU A 617 -5.61 16.68 9.86
N ALA A 618 -6.69 16.00 10.25
CA ALA A 618 -6.63 14.94 11.25
C ALA A 618 -5.70 13.78 10.83
N LEU A 619 -5.63 13.46 9.54
CA LEU A 619 -4.73 12.44 8.99
C LEU A 619 -3.26 12.89 8.93
N GLU A 620 -3.00 14.19 8.88
CA GLU A 620 -1.65 14.77 8.82
C GLU A 620 -0.98 14.93 10.21
N LEU A 621 -1.77 14.92 11.30
CA LEU A 621 -1.26 15.15 12.65
C LEU A 621 -0.50 13.93 13.17
N ASP A 622 0.74 14.15 13.61
CA ASP A 622 1.53 13.12 14.28
C ASP A 622 0.89 12.77 15.65
N PRO A 623 0.59 11.48 15.92
CA PRO A 623 0.07 11.05 17.21
C PRO A 623 0.94 11.50 18.41
N GLU A 624 2.25 11.67 18.25
CA GLU A 624 3.16 12.14 19.31
C GLU A 624 2.88 13.58 19.76
N TRP A 625 2.22 14.39 18.92
CA TRP A 625 1.85 15.76 19.28
C TRP A 625 0.63 15.81 20.21
N ASN A 626 -0.11 14.71 20.37
CA ASN A 626 -1.33 14.60 21.17
C ASN A 626 -2.40 15.68 20.83
N ILE A 627 -2.48 16.09 19.56
CA ILE A 627 -3.47 17.06 19.09
C ILE A 627 -4.74 16.29 18.68
N LYS A 628 -5.89 16.70 19.23
CA LYS A 628 -7.21 16.12 18.93
C LYS A 628 -8.01 17.09 18.09
N VAL A 629 -8.79 16.57 17.14
CA VAL A 629 -9.63 17.39 16.26
C VAL A 629 -11.03 16.78 16.18
N THR A 630 -12.05 17.60 16.37
CA THR A 630 -13.45 17.16 16.28
C THR A 630 -14.30 18.16 15.50
N LEU A 631 -14.98 17.66 14.48
CA LEU A 631 -16.00 18.36 13.72
C LEU A 631 -17.35 18.22 14.43
N ILE A 632 -17.88 19.34 14.92
CA ILE A 632 -19.20 19.40 15.53
C ILE A 632 -20.24 19.65 14.44
N GLU A 633 -21.27 18.79 14.38
CA GLU A 633 -22.32 18.81 13.36
C GLU A 633 -23.69 19.07 14.02
N PRO A 634 -24.00 20.33 14.37
CA PRO A 634 -25.21 20.66 15.11
C PRO A 634 -26.46 20.63 14.23
N GLY A 635 -27.55 20.13 14.82
CA GLY A 635 -28.90 20.38 14.34
C GLY A 635 -29.47 21.70 14.85
N GLY A 636 -30.78 21.69 15.09
CA GLY A 636 -31.68 22.79 15.38
C GLY A 636 -31.55 23.50 16.74
N PHE A 637 -30.56 24.37 17.03
CA PHE A 637 -30.42 25.02 18.35
C PHE A 637 -30.83 26.50 18.43
N ARG A 638 -31.61 26.85 19.46
CA ARG A 638 -31.94 28.23 19.86
C ARG A 638 -30.75 28.88 20.55
N THR A 639 -30.14 29.87 19.91
CA THR A 639 -29.01 30.64 20.48
C THR A 639 -29.44 32.01 21.00
N LYS A 640 -28.74 32.50 22.03
CA LYS A 640 -28.89 33.87 22.56
C LYS A 640 -28.25 34.94 21.66
N GLY A 641 -27.49 34.50 20.65
CA GLY A 641 -26.81 35.34 19.68
C GLY A 641 -27.68 35.69 18.48
N ILE A 642 -28.36 36.83 18.58
CA ILE A 642 -28.71 37.80 17.53
C ILE A 642 -28.94 37.24 16.11
N SER A 643 -30.17 37.43 15.63
CA SER A 643 -30.76 37.20 14.30
C SER A 643 -30.08 37.88 13.08
N HIS A 644 -28.75 38.05 13.04
CA HIS A 644 -28.01 38.85 12.04
C HIS A 644 -26.91 38.11 11.29
N SER A 645 -26.74 36.82 11.54
CA SER A 645 -25.66 36.01 10.96
C SER A 645 -26.09 35.23 9.71
N LEU A 646 -27.36 35.31 9.34
CA LEU A 646 -27.92 34.72 8.14
C LEU A 646 -28.34 35.84 7.17
N VAL A 647 -27.89 35.75 5.92
CA VAL A 647 -28.47 36.53 4.82
C VAL A 647 -29.62 35.77 4.21
N ASN A 648 -30.82 36.34 4.25
CA ASN A 648 -31.96 35.83 3.51
C ASN A 648 -32.02 36.51 2.14
N THR A 649 -31.91 35.72 1.08
CA THR A 649 -32.00 36.20 -0.30
C THR A 649 -33.43 36.07 -0.82
N PRO A 650 -33.86 36.93 -1.77
CA PRO A 650 -35.15 36.77 -2.43
C PRO A 650 -35.30 35.38 -3.05
N VAL A 651 -36.50 34.80 -2.96
CA VAL A 651 -36.79 33.47 -3.54
C VAL A 651 -36.66 33.55 -5.06
N HIS A 652 -35.86 32.67 -5.64
CA HIS A 652 -35.74 32.61 -7.09
C HIS A 652 -37.08 32.17 -7.74
N PRO A 653 -37.58 32.84 -8.80
CA PRO A 653 -38.92 32.61 -9.35
C PRO A 653 -39.22 31.16 -9.75
N ALA A 654 -38.19 30.40 -10.15
CA ALA A 654 -38.33 28.99 -10.54
C ALA A 654 -38.48 28.01 -9.36
N TYR A 655 -38.18 28.41 -8.13
CA TYR A 655 -38.12 27.54 -6.94
C TYR A 655 -39.22 27.83 -5.92
N THR A 656 -40.41 28.23 -6.39
CA THR A 656 -41.54 28.62 -5.53
C THR A 656 -42.42 27.46 -5.06
N LYS A 657 -42.19 26.24 -5.57
CA LYS A 657 -43.01 25.06 -5.21
C LYS A 657 -42.81 24.69 -3.72
N PRO A 658 -43.89 24.56 -2.92
CA PRO A 658 -43.79 24.27 -1.48
C PRO A 658 -43.12 22.93 -1.12
N THR A 659 -43.05 21.99 -2.06
CA THR A 659 -42.42 20.68 -1.87
C THR A 659 -40.90 20.70 -2.03
N LEU A 660 -40.32 21.80 -2.50
CA LEU A 660 -38.87 21.92 -2.67
C LEU A 660 -38.18 22.13 -1.33
N SER A 661 -36.99 21.55 -1.17
CA SER A 661 -36.23 21.60 0.09
C SER A 661 -35.99 23.04 0.57
N THR A 662 -35.67 23.98 -0.34
CA THR A 662 -35.47 25.39 0.03
C THR A 662 -36.76 26.06 0.49
N ALA A 663 -37.91 25.75 -0.13
CA ALA A 663 -39.22 26.25 0.29
C ALA A 663 -39.66 25.68 1.65
N ILE A 664 -39.44 24.38 1.87
CA ILE A 664 -39.68 23.70 3.16
C ILE A 664 -38.81 24.33 4.25
N ILE A 665 -37.53 24.53 3.99
CA ILE A 665 -36.60 25.18 4.92
C ILE A 665 -37.05 26.62 5.19
N ARG A 666 -37.37 27.41 4.17
CA ARG A 666 -37.88 28.79 4.35
C ARG A 666 -39.16 28.83 5.19
N GLN A 667 -40.10 27.91 4.97
CA GLN A 667 -41.35 27.81 5.73
C GLN A 667 -41.12 27.34 7.17
N PHE A 668 -40.23 26.37 7.38
CA PHE A 668 -39.80 25.93 8.69
C PHE A 668 -39.18 27.09 9.46
N LEU A 669 -38.23 27.81 8.86
CA LEU A 669 -37.56 28.94 9.51
C LEU A 669 -38.50 30.11 9.84
N ALA A 670 -39.54 30.33 9.03
CA ALA A 670 -40.55 31.34 9.29
C ALA A 670 -41.46 31.02 10.49
N ASN A 671 -41.62 29.73 10.84
CA ASN A 671 -42.64 29.27 11.80
C ASN A 671 -42.10 28.39 12.94
N ALA A 672 -40.82 28.02 12.94
CA ALA A 672 -40.28 27.01 13.86
C ALA A 672 -39.91 27.58 15.23
N GLU A 673 -40.44 26.93 16.28
CA GLU A 673 -39.75 26.87 17.55
C GLU A 673 -38.57 25.90 17.43
N LEU A 674 -37.34 26.42 17.48
CA LEU A 674 -36.16 25.56 17.46
C LEU A 674 -36.15 24.63 18.68
N PRO A 675 -35.98 23.30 18.49
CA PRO A 675 -36.11 22.31 19.55
C PRO A 675 -34.88 22.22 20.48
N GLY A 676 -33.70 22.61 20.00
CA GLY A 676 -32.44 22.53 20.75
C GLY A 676 -32.20 23.73 21.65
N ASP A 677 -31.61 23.49 22.81
CA ASP A 677 -31.18 24.50 23.79
C ASP A 677 -29.65 24.70 23.68
N ALA A 678 -29.21 25.90 23.31
CA ALA A 678 -27.79 26.18 23.10
C ALA A 678 -26.96 26.09 24.39
N ASP A 679 -27.53 26.37 25.56
CA ASP A 679 -26.79 26.25 26.82
C ASP A 679 -26.52 24.77 27.16
N LYS A 680 -27.46 23.88 26.81
CA LYS A 680 -27.25 22.42 26.92
C LYS A 680 -26.25 21.90 25.90
N ALA A 681 -26.25 22.45 24.69
CA ALA A 681 -25.30 22.07 23.64
C ALA A 681 -23.86 22.41 24.04
N VAL A 682 -23.60 23.60 24.59
CA VAL A 682 -22.24 23.98 25.02
C VAL A 682 -21.75 23.15 26.22
N GLU A 683 -22.64 22.68 27.11
CA GLU A 683 -22.27 21.68 28.14
C GLU A 683 -21.84 20.33 27.53
N VAL A 684 -22.37 19.97 26.36
CA VAL A 684 -21.89 18.80 25.60
C VAL A 684 -20.55 19.10 24.95
N PHE A 685 -20.36 20.26 24.31
CA PHE A 685 -19.09 20.66 23.69
C PHE A 685 -17.95 20.74 24.71
N TYR A 686 -18.24 21.27 25.89
CA TYR A 686 -17.30 21.32 27.00
C TYR A 686 -16.86 19.92 27.45
N ARG A 687 -17.80 18.98 27.58
CA ARG A 687 -17.48 17.57 27.90
C ARG A 687 -16.73 16.88 26.76
N LEU A 688 -17.09 17.17 25.52
CA LEU A 688 -16.44 16.64 24.31
C LEU A 688 -14.96 17.03 24.26
N ALA A 689 -14.63 18.29 24.55
CA ALA A 689 -13.26 18.78 24.60
C ALA A 689 -12.39 18.11 25.68
N ALA A 690 -13.03 17.56 26.72
CA ALA A 690 -12.37 16.90 27.84
C ALA A 690 -12.24 15.37 27.66
N LEU A 691 -12.73 14.81 26.54
CA LEU A 691 -12.54 13.39 26.27
C LEU A 691 -11.07 13.09 25.95
N PRO A 692 -10.53 11.96 26.42
CA PRO A 692 -9.15 11.56 26.09
C PRO A 692 -8.99 11.24 24.60
N ASP A 693 -10.06 10.75 23.97
CA ASP A 693 -10.12 10.42 22.55
C ASP A 693 -11.48 10.84 21.97
N PRO A 694 -11.66 12.14 21.66
CA PRO A 694 -12.91 12.62 21.10
C PRO A 694 -13.06 12.15 19.64
N PRO A 695 -14.28 11.85 19.18
CA PRO A 695 -14.51 11.41 17.80
C PRO A 695 -14.21 12.53 16.80
N LEU A 696 -13.83 12.14 15.57
CA LEU A 696 -13.60 13.11 14.49
C LEU A 696 -14.91 13.79 14.04
N HIS A 697 -16.03 13.07 13.95
CA HIS A 697 -17.35 13.63 13.63
C HIS A 697 -18.29 13.50 14.83
N PHE A 698 -18.95 14.59 15.20
CA PHE A 698 -19.86 14.62 16.34
C PHE A 698 -21.21 15.26 15.97
N PRO A 699 -22.15 14.47 15.42
CA PRO A 699 -23.55 14.87 15.24
C PRO A 699 -24.22 15.15 16.59
N ILE A 700 -24.83 16.33 16.73
CA ILE A 700 -25.49 16.74 17.97
C ILE A 700 -26.87 17.36 17.69
N GLY A 701 -27.88 16.84 18.38
CA GLY A 701 -29.29 17.13 18.10
C GLY A 701 -29.95 15.92 17.43
N LYS A 702 -31.20 15.62 17.81
CA LYS A 702 -31.92 14.45 17.28
C LYS A 702 -32.10 14.52 15.76
N ASP A 703 -32.42 15.71 15.28
CA ASP A 703 -32.54 16.04 13.86
C ASP A 703 -31.22 15.87 13.09
N SER A 704 -30.09 16.30 13.66
CA SER A 704 -28.77 16.05 13.07
C SER A 704 -28.45 14.56 13.01
N ILE A 705 -28.66 13.81 14.10
CA ILE A 705 -28.42 12.37 14.14
C ILE A 705 -29.29 11.62 13.12
N GLU A 706 -30.57 11.96 13.02
CA GLU A 706 -31.50 11.36 12.05
C GLU A 706 -31.09 11.71 10.60
N ALA A 707 -30.72 12.96 10.34
CA ALA A 707 -30.24 13.39 9.03
C ALA A 707 -28.94 12.66 8.63
N SER A 708 -27.97 12.55 9.54
CA SER A 708 -26.72 11.81 9.31
C SER A 708 -26.99 10.33 9.04
N LYS A 709 -27.81 9.67 9.87
CA LYS A 709 -28.21 8.26 9.63
C LYS A 709 -28.86 8.07 8.26
N LYS A 710 -29.80 8.95 7.89
CA LYS A 710 -30.50 8.88 6.60
C LYS A 710 -29.55 9.11 5.43
N LYS A 711 -28.65 10.09 5.52
CA LYS A 711 -27.64 10.38 4.50
C LYS A 711 -26.70 9.20 4.33
N THR A 712 -26.17 8.63 5.42
CA THR A 712 -25.28 7.47 5.38
C THR A 712 -25.96 6.25 4.78
N ALA A 713 -27.21 5.95 5.17
CA ALA A 713 -27.96 4.84 4.61
C ALA A 713 -28.22 5.02 3.10
N SER A 714 -28.59 6.23 2.67
CA SER A 714 -28.79 6.53 1.25
C SER A 714 -27.49 6.43 0.46
N PHE A 715 -26.39 6.99 0.98
CA PHE A 715 -25.09 6.94 0.33
C PHE A 715 -24.56 5.51 0.23
N LEU A 716 -24.69 4.72 1.29
CA LEU A 716 -24.32 3.31 1.27
C LEU A 716 -25.15 2.54 0.23
N ALA A 717 -26.46 2.78 0.16
CA ALA A 717 -27.31 2.18 -0.86
C ALA A 717 -26.88 2.57 -2.28
N ASP A 718 -26.45 3.80 -2.51
CA ASP A 718 -25.90 4.23 -3.81
C ASP A 718 -24.55 3.53 -4.10
N VAL A 719 -23.66 3.44 -3.12
CA VAL A 719 -22.38 2.71 -3.24
C VAL A 719 -22.64 1.25 -3.63
N GLU A 720 -23.49 0.55 -2.89
CA GLU A 720 -23.83 -0.86 -3.16
C GLU A 720 -24.51 -1.03 -4.54
N LYS A 721 -25.41 -0.12 -4.90
CA LYS A 721 -26.13 -0.18 -6.19
C LYS A 721 -25.22 0.02 -7.40
N TYR A 722 -24.21 0.88 -7.27
CA TYR A 722 -23.32 1.25 -8.37
C TYR A 722 -21.90 0.68 -8.22
N GLU A 723 -21.66 -0.18 -7.23
CA GLU A 723 -20.34 -0.77 -6.95
C GLU A 723 -19.75 -1.44 -8.20
N SER A 724 -20.56 -2.23 -8.90
CA SER A 724 -20.14 -2.96 -10.11
C SER A 724 -19.69 -2.06 -11.26
N TRP A 725 -20.08 -0.78 -11.28
CA TRP A 725 -19.60 0.17 -12.29
C TRP A 725 -18.13 0.52 -12.10
N SER A 726 -17.58 0.25 -10.91
CA SER A 726 -16.16 0.39 -10.62
C SER A 726 -15.36 -0.86 -11.00
N GLU A 727 -16.02 -1.99 -11.31
CA GLU A 727 -15.37 -3.19 -11.81
C GLU A 727 -14.81 -2.95 -13.22
N GLY A 728 -13.60 -3.45 -13.49
CA GLY A 728 -12.97 -3.31 -14.81
C GLY A 728 -12.55 -1.89 -15.19
N LEU A 729 -12.73 -0.88 -14.34
CA LEU A 729 -12.16 0.47 -14.54
C LEU A 729 -10.66 0.54 -14.24
N ASN A 730 -10.09 -0.55 -13.75
CA ASN A 730 -8.64 -0.72 -13.75
C ASN A 730 -8.14 -0.62 -15.19
N VAL A 731 -6.91 -0.12 -15.36
CA VAL A 731 -6.28 -0.02 -16.68
C VAL A 731 -6.43 -1.36 -17.41
N ASP A 732 -7.22 -1.37 -18.48
CA ASP A 732 -7.42 -2.53 -19.34
C ASP A 732 -6.05 -3.03 -19.76
N GLN A 733 -5.69 -4.23 -19.30
CA GLN A 733 -4.52 -4.91 -19.83
C GLN A 733 -4.84 -5.25 -21.29
N ALA A 734 -4.22 -4.53 -22.23
CA ALA A 734 -4.45 -4.69 -23.66
C ALA A 734 -4.26 -6.16 -24.09
N ARG A 735 -5.27 -6.68 -24.79
CA ARG A 735 -5.35 -8.01 -25.44
C ARG A 735 -4.13 -8.37 -26.27
#